data_AF-A0A7V5G750-F1
#
_entry.id   AF-A0A7V5G750-F1
#
_cell.length_a   1.000
_cell.length_b   1.000
_cell.length_c   1.000
_cell.angle_alpha   90.00
_cell.angle_beta   90.00
_cell.angle_gamma   90.00
#
_symmetry.space_group_name_H-M   'P 1'
#
loop_
_entity.id
_entity.type
_entity.pdbx_description
1 polymer ?
#
loop_
_entity_poly.entity_id
_entity_poly.type
_entity_poly.pdbx_seq_one_letter_code
_entity_poly.pdbx_strand_id
1 'polypeptide(L)'
;YAQGYFVYDSNKSGTMTVSHVRFGSEPIKSSYLIERANFIAVHQAVFLEKLDILEIAHDNGVFLLNTQYPKEQVWDSLPKIAQQRIIEKNLKFYAIDAHDVAKNSGMGRRTNTIMQTCFFAISGILPKDEAIDKIKHSIEKTYSSKGKKIVEMNFHAVDNTLDNLFEIEVPKTITSQKELAPSLKGDYDEFMARVTKKLVEFKGDDIPVSDMPDDGTWPLGTTQYQKRNTGIEIPVWDSDICIQCNKCVTVCPHSVIRSKVFDKELLDNAPDKFGGIPAKGKIFNKSQDLFNITVSIEDCTGCSLCVEECPAVNKEDKSKKAINMTPKLQLDDNLTKHWDYFLSIPNVNRDKIDRNKMKEAQFLEPLFEFSGACPGCGETPYLKLASQLFGDRMVVANATGCSSIYGGNLPTTPWKKNAEGRGVAWSNSLFEDNAEFGLGFRLSIDNHTNRAKELLSSLDIDSSLKDDILNAEQTTEEQINRQRDRVEKLKSIIKNKEDSKELLEIADYLVKKSVWIIGGDGWAYDIGYGGLDHVLASGKNVNILVLDTQVYSNTGGQQSKATMTGAVAKFASGGKASMPKDLAHMAITYENVYVAKVSMGANEKATLKVFMEAEAYEGVSIIIAYSHCIAHGYDMRYGMEQQRKAVDSGLWPLFRFNPKNIGTDTNPLTLDYKGA
;
A
#
# COMPACT_ATOMS: atom_id res chain seq x y z
N TYR A 1 14.55 -38.09 10.06
CA TYR A 1 14.85 -37.04 9.07
C TYR A 1 13.75 -36.00 9.07
N ALA A 2 14.09 -34.73 8.80
CA ALA A 2 13.14 -33.64 8.68
C ALA A 2 13.49 -32.81 7.43
N GLN A 3 12.47 -32.33 6.70
CA GLN A 3 12.61 -31.45 5.54
C GLN A 3 11.59 -30.31 5.69
N GLY A 4 12.02 -29.08 5.37
CA GLY A 4 11.15 -27.90 5.32
C GLY A 4 11.38 -27.14 4.02
N TYR A 5 10.29 -26.77 3.34
CA TYR A 5 10.28 -25.90 2.18
C TYR A 5 9.16 -24.87 2.35
N PHE A 6 9.41 -23.61 2.02
CA PHE A 6 8.51 -22.50 2.32
C PHE A 6 8.23 -21.71 1.04
N VAL A 7 6.96 -21.61 0.67
CA VAL A 7 6.48 -20.80 -0.44
C VAL A 7 5.99 -19.47 0.14
N TYR A 8 6.63 -18.38 -0.25
CA TYR A 8 6.27 -17.03 0.15
C TYR A 8 5.60 -16.30 -1.00
N ASP A 9 4.65 -15.42 -0.68
CA ASP A 9 4.14 -14.41 -1.59
C ASP A 9 5.13 -13.23 -1.64
N SER A 10 5.19 -12.55 -2.77
CA SER A 10 5.99 -11.34 -2.99
C SER A 10 5.40 -10.10 -2.30
N ASN A 11 4.09 -10.11 -1.99
CA ASN A 11 3.50 -9.10 -1.11
C ASN A 11 4.13 -9.15 0.28
N LYS A 12 4.51 -7.98 0.82
CA LYS A 12 5.24 -7.88 2.08
C LYS A 12 4.43 -8.23 3.32
N SER A 13 3.10 -8.27 3.21
CA SER A 13 2.21 -8.51 4.35
C SER A 13 0.81 -8.93 3.93
N GLY A 14 0.12 -9.66 4.83
CA GLY A 14 -1.29 -9.99 4.65
C GLY A 14 -1.53 -10.98 3.51
N THR A 15 -0.55 -11.84 3.25
CA THR A 15 -0.57 -12.79 2.15
C THR A 15 -0.23 -14.20 2.59
N MET A 16 -0.55 -15.15 1.72
CA MET A 16 -0.43 -16.57 2.05
C MET A 16 1.04 -16.97 2.03
N THR A 17 1.47 -17.65 3.10
CA THR A 17 2.74 -18.39 3.13
C THR A 17 2.39 -19.85 3.32
N VAL A 18 2.88 -20.73 2.45
CA VAL A 18 2.64 -22.17 2.53
C VAL A 18 3.91 -22.86 2.98
N SER A 19 3.83 -23.52 4.14
CA SER A 19 4.95 -24.26 4.72
C SER A 19 4.77 -25.75 4.44
N HIS A 20 5.69 -26.34 3.70
CA HIS A 20 5.74 -27.77 3.41
C HIS A 20 6.77 -28.43 4.33
N VAL A 21 6.29 -29.17 5.32
CA VAL A 21 7.15 -29.83 6.30
C VAL A 21 6.94 -31.34 6.26
N ARG A 22 8.04 -32.10 6.20
CA ARG A 22 8.02 -33.57 6.19
C ARG A 22 8.90 -34.11 7.31
N PHE A 23 8.43 -35.17 7.95
CA PHE A 23 9.16 -35.95 8.95
C PHE A 23 9.10 -37.43 8.56
N GLY A 24 10.20 -38.16 8.73
CA GLY A 24 10.23 -39.60 8.40
C GLY A 24 11.44 -40.31 9.02
N SER A 25 11.32 -41.62 9.22
CA SER A 25 12.42 -42.48 9.66
C SER A 25 13.48 -42.67 8.57
N GLU A 26 13.08 -42.58 7.30
CA GLU A 26 13.95 -42.69 6.13
C GLU A 26 14.40 -41.32 5.58
N PRO A 27 15.54 -41.26 4.87
CA PRO A 27 15.98 -40.05 4.17
C PRO A 27 14.90 -39.51 3.22
N ILE A 28 14.54 -38.23 3.36
CA ILE A 28 13.50 -37.58 2.56
C ILE A 28 14.11 -37.08 1.25
N LYS A 29 13.67 -37.64 0.11
CA LYS A 29 14.13 -37.27 -1.25
C LYS A 29 13.13 -36.43 -2.05
N SER A 30 11.98 -36.10 -1.47
CA SER A 30 10.90 -35.36 -2.15
C SER A 30 11.23 -33.87 -2.30
N SER A 31 11.96 -33.50 -3.34
CA SER A 31 12.27 -32.10 -3.69
C SER A 31 11.15 -31.42 -4.50
N TYR A 32 9.91 -31.59 -4.03
CA TYR A 32 8.68 -31.02 -4.61
C TYR A 32 7.68 -30.68 -3.49
N LEU A 33 6.64 -29.90 -3.82
CA LEU A 33 5.61 -29.48 -2.88
C LEU A 33 4.81 -30.68 -2.34
N ILE A 34 4.10 -30.49 -1.22
CA ILE A 34 3.22 -31.55 -0.67
C ILE A 34 1.90 -31.53 -1.45
N GLU A 35 1.59 -32.65 -2.10
CA GLU A 35 0.33 -32.86 -2.82
C GLU A 35 -0.72 -33.61 -1.97
N ARG A 36 -0.26 -34.32 -0.93
CA ARG A 36 -1.11 -35.05 0.03
C ARG A 36 -0.59 -34.85 1.44
N ALA A 37 -1.34 -34.15 2.28
CA ALA A 37 -0.92 -33.73 3.61
C ALA A 37 -1.68 -34.48 4.71
N ASN A 38 -0.96 -35.13 5.63
CA ASN A 38 -1.55 -35.76 6.82
C ASN A 38 -1.98 -34.75 7.89
N PHE A 39 -1.43 -33.53 7.83
CA PHE A 39 -1.74 -32.44 8.74
C PHE A 39 -1.81 -31.13 7.93
N ILE A 40 -2.89 -30.38 8.09
CA ILE A 40 -3.05 -29.03 7.52
C ILE A 40 -3.39 -28.06 8.65
N ALA A 41 -2.69 -26.93 8.70
CA ALA A 41 -3.05 -25.82 9.57
C ALA A 41 -3.31 -24.55 8.76
N VAL A 42 -4.45 -23.90 9.01
CA VAL A 42 -4.83 -22.62 8.45
C VAL A 42 -4.76 -21.57 9.55
N HIS A 43 -3.73 -20.72 9.48
CA HIS A 43 -3.45 -19.73 10.53
C HIS A 43 -4.26 -18.43 10.36
N GLN A 44 -4.98 -18.27 9.24
CA GLN A 44 -5.89 -17.16 8.98
C GLN A 44 -7.15 -17.68 8.29
N ALA A 45 -8.30 -17.56 8.95
CA ALA A 45 -9.57 -18.11 8.47
C ALA A 45 -9.99 -17.59 7.07
N VAL A 46 -9.63 -16.35 6.72
CA VAL A 46 -9.97 -15.73 5.43
C VAL A 46 -9.50 -16.54 4.22
N PHE A 47 -8.41 -17.31 4.32
CA PHE A 47 -7.96 -18.12 3.20
C PHE A 47 -8.91 -19.29 2.93
N LEU A 48 -9.51 -19.86 3.98
CA LEU A 48 -10.48 -20.95 3.84
C LEU A 48 -11.81 -20.46 3.24
N GLU A 49 -12.14 -19.17 3.41
CA GLU A 49 -13.29 -18.53 2.78
C GLU A 49 -13.13 -18.38 1.26
N LYS A 50 -11.89 -18.33 0.76
CA LYS A 50 -11.58 -18.00 -0.64
C LYS A 50 -11.00 -19.16 -1.46
N LEU A 51 -10.37 -20.13 -0.81
CA LEU A 51 -9.61 -21.20 -1.46
C LEU A 51 -10.00 -22.58 -0.92
N ASP A 52 -10.02 -23.60 -1.79
CA ASP A 52 -10.16 -25.02 -1.37
C ASP A 52 -8.81 -25.56 -0.84
N ILE A 53 -8.38 -25.07 0.32
CA ILE A 53 -7.10 -25.46 0.95
C ILE A 53 -7.09 -26.95 1.31
N LEU A 54 -8.26 -27.52 1.61
CA LEU A 54 -8.39 -28.90 2.10
C LEU A 54 -8.41 -29.95 0.98
N GLU A 55 -8.31 -29.53 -0.29
CA GLU A 55 -8.17 -30.42 -1.44
C GLU A 55 -7.02 -31.42 -1.24
N ILE A 56 -5.86 -30.92 -0.81
CA ILE A 56 -4.63 -31.71 -0.60
C ILE A 56 -4.64 -32.55 0.69
N ALA A 57 -5.70 -32.49 1.51
CA ALA A 57 -5.74 -33.26 2.75
C ALA A 57 -5.77 -34.77 2.44
N HIS A 58 -5.00 -35.54 3.20
CA HIS A 58 -5.07 -37.01 3.18
C HIS A 58 -6.28 -37.49 3.97
N ASP A 59 -6.83 -38.64 3.61
CA ASP A 59 -7.90 -39.28 4.37
C ASP A 59 -7.44 -39.59 5.81
N ASN A 60 -8.32 -39.34 6.79
CA ASN A 60 -8.05 -39.43 8.22
C ASN A 60 -6.95 -38.46 8.71
N GLY A 61 -6.67 -37.40 7.95
CA GLY A 61 -5.73 -36.35 8.33
C GLY A 61 -6.24 -35.46 9.46
N VAL A 62 -5.37 -34.58 9.95
CA VAL A 62 -5.69 -33.60 10.99
C VAL A 62 -5.79 -32.20 10.37
N PHE A 63 -6.84 -31.46 10.72
CA PHE A 63 -7.04 -30.08 10.31
C PHE A 63 -7.07 -29.16 11.55
N LEU A 64 -6.27 -28.10 11.52
CA LEU A 64 -6.21 -27.06 12.54
C LEU A 64 -6.60 -25.69 11.95
N LEU A 65 -7.56 -25.00 12.56
CA LEU A 65 -7.98 -23.66 12.15
C LEU A 65 -7.77 -22.62 13.27
N ASN A 66 -7.10 -21.51 12.93
CA ASN A 66 -7.11 -20.31 13.76
C ASN A 66 -8.31 -19.43 13.37
N THR A 67 -9.21 -19.17 14.30
CA THR A 67 -10.47 -18.45 14.06
C THR A 67 -10.93 -17.67 15.28
N GLN A 68 -11.60 -16.53 15.06
CA GLN A 68 -12.22 -15.73 16.12
C GLN A 68 -13.64 -16.19 16.46
N TYR A 69 -14.17 -17.17 15.74
CA TYR A 69 -15.47 -17.75 16.05
C TYR A 69 -15.38 -18.60 17.32
N PRO A 70 -16.34 -18.46 18.26
CA PRO A 70 -16.46 -19.36 19.41
C PRO A 70 -16.59 -20.81 18.95
N LYS A 71 -16.14 -21.76 19.79
CA LYS A 71 -16.10 -23.20 19.49
C LYS A 71 -17.40 -23.72 18.87
N GLU A 72 -18.54 -23.30 19.41
CA GLU A 72 -19.88 -23.75 19.01
C GLU A 72 -20.28 -23.24 17.62
N GLN A 73 -19.66 -22.18 17.13
CA GLN A 73 -19.97 -21.53 15.84
C GLN A 73 -18.95 -21.85 14.76
N VAL A 74 -17.84 -22.51 15.09
CA VAL A 74 -16.75 -22.77 14.14
C VAL A 74 -17.26 -23.56 12.94
N TRP A 75 -18.03 -24.63 13.16
CA TRP A 75 -18.52 -25.47 12.07
C TRP A 75 -19.39 -24.68 11.07
N ASP A 76 -20.33 -23.87 11.56
CA ASP A 76 -21.24 -23.07 10.75
C ASP A 76 -20.57 -21.85 10.08
N SER A 77 -19.36 -21.49 10.55
CA SER A 77 -18.55 -20.45 9.91
C SER A 77 -17.96 -20.93 8.57
N LEU A 78 -17.72 -22.24 8.41
CA LEU A 78 -17.01 -22.80 7.28
C LEU A 78 -17.81 -22.72 5.96
N PRO A 79 -17.14 -22.53 4.81
CA PRO A 79 -17.76 -22.76 3.51
C PRO A 79 -18.17 -24.22 3.31
N LYS A 80 -19.17 -24.41 2.47
CA LYS A 80 -19.73 -25.71 2.08
C LYS A 80 -18.66 -26.68 1.60
N ILE A 81 -17.74 -26.23 0.73
CA ILE A 81 -16.67 -27.08 0.21
C ILE A 81 -15.71 -27.54 1.34
N ALA A 82 -15.40 -26.67 2.30
CA ALA A 82 -14.55 -27.04 3.42
C ALA A 82 -15.23 -28.09 4.32
N GLN A 83 -16.52 -27.92 4.63
CA GLN A 83 -17.31 -28.95 5.35
C GLN A 83 -17.33 -30.28 4.59
N GLN A 84 -17.53 -30.23 3.27
CA GLN A 84 -17.52 -31.40 2.40
C GLN A 84 -16.17 -32.15 2.49
N ARG A 85 -15.04 -31.44 2.33
CA ARG A 85 -13.70 -32.06 2.43
C ARG A 85 -13.45 -32.69 3.80
N ILE A 86 -13.87 -32.02 4.88
CA ILE A 86 -13.71 -32.54 6.25
C ILE A 86 -14.46 -33.86 6.42
N ILE A 87 -15.70 -33.95 5.93
CA ILE A 87 -16.53 -35.15 6.04
C ILE A 87 -16.01 -36.26 5.13
N GLU A 88 -15.83 -35.99 3.84
CA GLU A 88 -15.41 -36.99 2.84
C GLU A 88 -14.08 -37.64 3.19
N LYS A 89 -13.14 -36.86 3.72
CA LYS A 89 -11.80 -37.31 4.11
C LYS A 89 -11.73 -37.73 5.58
N ASN A 90 -12.83 -37.71 6.32
CA ASN A 90 -12.88 -38.06 7.75
C ASN A 90 -11.79 -37.34 8.58
N LEU A 91 -11.66 -36.02 8.42
CA LEU A 91 -10.60 -35.25 9.07
C LEU A 91 -10.87 -35.06 10.57
N LYS A 92 -9.82 -35.16 11.38
CA LYS A 92 -9.87 -34.73 12.78
C LYS A 92 -9.72 -33.22 12.84
N PHE A 93 -10.78 -32.51 13.22
CA PHE A 93 -10.83 -31.05 13.15
C PHE A 93 -10.62 -30.39 14.51
N TYR A 94 -9.66 -29.48 14.58
CA TYR A 94 -9.34 -28.67 15.74
C TYR A 94 -9.41 -27.17 15.41
N ALA A 95 -9.81 -26.35 16.40
CA ALA A 95 -9.84 -24.90 16.27
C ALA A 95 -9.35 -24.19 17.53
N ILE A 96 -8.87 -22.96 17.35
CA ILE A 96 -8.38 -22.07 18.41
C ILE A 96 -8.53 -20.59 17.99
N ASP A 97 -8.80 -19.70 18.94
CA ASP A 97 -8.56 -18.25 18.75
C ASP A 97 -7.15 -17.91 19.24
N ALA A 98 -6.16 -18.04 18.36
CA ALA A 98 -4.78 -17.76 18.72
C ALA A 98 -4.54 -16.26 18.99
N HIS A 99 -5.38 -15.37 18.47
CA HIS A 99 -5.24 -13.94 18.72
C HIS A 99 -5.68 -13.57 20.13
N ASP A 100 -6.79 -14.12 20.61
CA ASP A 100 -7.25 -13.92 21.97
C ASP A 100 -6.28 -14.56 22.98
N VAL A 101 -5.82 -15.79 22.71
CA VAL A 101 -4.79 -16.45 23.54
C VAL A 101 -3.50 -15.63 23.58
N ALA A 102 -3.06 -15.05 22.46
CA ALA A 102 -1.87 -14.19 22.42
C ALA A 102 -2.06 -12.92 23.26
N LYS A 103 -3.24 -12.28 23.15
CA LYS A 103 -3.59 -11.09 23.92
C LYS A 103 -3.60 -11.39 25.42
N ASN A 104 -4.29 -12.45 25.83
CA ASN A 104 -4.44 -12.85 27.24
C ASN A 104 -3.11 -13.35 27.84
N SER A 105 -2.18 -13.82 27.00
CA SER A 105 -0.82 -14.21 27.41
C SER A 105 0.21 -13.08 27.30
N GLY A 106 -0.21 -11.85 26.98
CA GLY A 106 0.67 -10.68 26.85
C GLY A 106 1.61 -10.69 25.65
N MET A 107 1.37 -11.55 24.65
CA MET A 107 2.17 -11.66 23.42
C MET A 107 1.74 -10.67 22.31
N GLY A 108 0.73 -9.86 22.58
CA GLY A 108 0.17 -8.90 21.61
C GLY A 108 -0.47 -9.64 20.43
N ARG A 109 0.00 -9.35 19.21
CA ARG A 109 -0.53 -9.95 17.96
C ARG A 109 0.20 -11.23 17.52
N ARG A 110 1.16 -11.75 18.29
CA ARG A 110 2.02 -12.87 17.89
C ARG A 110 1.36 -14.22 18.22
N THR A 111 1.02 -14.97 17.18
CA THR A 111 0.37 -16.30 17.30
C THR A 111 1.30 -17.48 17.01
N ASN A 112 2.56 -17.24 16.64
CA ASN A 112 3.49 -18.27 16.21
C ASN A 112 3.72 -19.37 17.26
N THR A 113 4.02 -19.01 18.51
CA THR A 113 4.23 -19.98 19.61
C THR A 113 2.97 -20.79 19.89
N ILE A 114 1.80 -20.16 19.76
CA ILE A 114 0.48 -20.79 19.97
C ILE A 114 0.23 -21.84 18.89
N MET A 115 0.31 -21.45 17.62
CA MET A 115 0.07 -22.38 16.50
C MET A 115 1.10 -23.51 16.46
N GLN A 116 2.35 -23.23 16.83
CA GLN A 116 3.39 -24.26 16.97
C GLN A 116 3.05 -25.25 18.09
N THR A 117 2.55 -24.76 19.22
CA THR A 117 2.11 -25.61 20.34
C THR A 117 0.95 -26.51 19.91
N CYS A 118 -0.04 -25.96 19.20
CA CYS A 118 -1.14 -26.74 18.64
C CYS A 118 -0.62 -27.86 17.71
N PHE A 119 0.29 -27.54 16.79
CA PHE A 119 0.88 -28.53 15.87
C PHE A 119 1.48 -29.72 16.62
N PHE A 120 2.33 -29.48 17.61
CA PHE A 120 2.97 -30.56 18.36
C PHE A 120 1.98 -31.33 19.25
N ALA A 121 0.97 -30.65 19.81
CA ALA A 121 -0.02 -31.28 20.66
C ALA A 121 -0.91 -32.28 19.93
N ILE A 122 -1.19 -32.07 18.62
CA ILE A 122 -2.19 -32.85 17.87
C ILE A 122 -1.66 -33.53 16.59
N SER A 123 -0.43 -33.27 16.16
CA SER A 123 0.13 -33.90 14.94
C SER A 123 0.49 -35.38 15.09
N GLY A 124 0.73 -35.85 16.31
CA GLY A 124 1.14 -37.23 16.58
C GLY A 124 2.58 -37.59 16.17
N ILE A 125 3.42 -36.60 15.80
CA ILE A 125 4.83 -36.82 15.44
C ILE A 125 5.67 -37.22 16.65
N LEU A 126 5.33 -36.67 17.82
CA LEU A 126 5.93 -37.01 19.11
C LEU A 126 4.81 -37.26 20.13
N PRO A 127 5.07 -38.03 21.21
CA PRO A 127 4.20 -38.07 22.37
C PRO A 127 3.95 -36.65 22.90
N LYS A 128 2.69 -36.34 23.26
CA LYS A 128 2.26 -34.98 23.62
C LYS A 128 3.11 -34.36 24.74
N ASP A 129 3.33 -35.09 25.83
CA ASP A 129 4.07 -34.59 26.99
C ASP A 129 5.55 -34.33 26.63
N GLU A 130 6.17 -35.24 25.88
CA GLU A 130 7.53 -35.05 25.37
C GLU A 130 7.63 -33.82 24.47
N ALA A 131 6.63 -33.59 23.62
CA ALA A 131 6.61 -32.45 22.71
C ALA A 131 6.50 -31.12 23.46
N ILE A 132 5.62 -31.05 24.47
CA ILE A 132 5.45 -29.86 25.33
C ILE A 132 6.75 -29.55 26.09
N ASP A 133 7.39 -30.56 26.66
CA ASP A 133 8.66 -30.40 27.37
C ASP A 133 9.77 -29.86 26.45
N LYS A 134 9.87 -30.40 25.24
CA LYS A 134 10.84 -29.90 24.24
C LYS A 134 10.55 -28.46 23.80
N ILE A 135 9.28 -28.07 23.67
CA ILE A 135 8.89 -26.69 23.35
C ILE A 135 9.33 -25.75 24.47
N LYS A 136 8.99 -26.07 25.73
CA LYS A 136 9.37 -25.26 26.89
C LYS A 136 10.90 -25.14 27.01
N HIS A 137 11.63 -26.24 26.80
CA HIS A 137 13.09 -26.22 26.77
C HIS A 137 13.67 -25.34 25.64
N SER A 138 13.08 -25.40 24.44
CA SER A 138 13.49 -24.56 23.30
C SER A 138 13.23 -23.06 23.56
N ILE A 139 12.11 -22.73 24.20
CA ILE A 139 11.76 -21.36 24.63
C ILE A 139 12.81 -20.85 25.62
N GLU A 140 13.19 -21.63 26.63
CA GLU A 140 14.26 -21.27 27.57
C GLU A 140 15.58 -21.00 26.86
N LYS A 141 16.01 -21.92 26.00
CA LYS A 141 17.26 -21.77 25.23
C LYS A 141 17.25 -20.51 24.37
N THR A 142 16.13 -20.20 23.73
CA THR A 142 16.00 -19.09 22.77
C THR A 142 15.85 -17.73 23.46
N TYR A 143 15.11 -17.68 24.57
CA TYR A 143 14.67 -16.42 25.18
C TYR A 143 15.26 -16.13 26.57
N SER A 144 16.06 -17.03 27.14
CA SER A 144 16.77 -16.79 28.42
C SER A 144 17.56 -15.48 28.41
N SER A 145 18.21 -15.14 27.29
CA SER A 145 18.95 -13.89 27.11
C SER A 145 18.08 -12.64 27.11
N LYS A 146 16.76 -12.76 26.89
CA LYS A 146 15.79 -11.65 26.91
C LYS A 146 15.12 -11.46 28.28
N GLY A 147 15.49 -12.26 29.27
CA GLY A 147 15.02 -12.14 30.66
C GLY A 147 13.88 -13.11 31.01
N LYS A 148 13.82 -13.45 32.31
CA LYS A 148 12.91 -14.47 32.88
C LYS A 148 11.44 -14.20 32.57
N LYS A 149 11.01 -12.93 32.62
CA LYS A 149 9.63 -12.52 32.33
C LYS A 149 9.17 -12.95 30.92
N ILE A 150 10.02 -12.83 29.90
CA ILE A 150 9.67 -13.22 28.53
C ILE A 150 9.55 -14.74 28.43
N VAL A 151 10.42 -15.49 29.11
CA VAL A 151 10.34 -16.96 29.16
C VAL A 151 9.04 -17.41 29.82
N GLU A 152 8.71 -16.85 31.00
CA GLU A 152 7.46 -17.14 31.73
C GLU A 152 6.21 -16.79 30.90
N MET A 153 6.22 -15.65 30.20
CA MET A 153 5.12 -15.29 29.28
C MET A 153 4.93 -16.31 28.16
N ASN A 154 6.01 -16.84 27.59
CA ASN A 154 5.91 -17.89 26.56
C ASN A 154 5.45 -19.22 27.16
N PHE A 155 5.83 -19.56 28.40
CA PHE A 155 5.32 -20.75 29.08
C PHE A 155 3.82 -20.64 29.35
N HIS A 156 3.38 -19.51 29.89
CA HIS A 156 1.96 -19.21 30.07
C HIS A 156 1.20 -19.31 28.74
N ALA A 157 1.78 -18.82 27.65
CA ALA A 157 1.17 -18.96 26.33
C ALA A 157 1.03 -20.42 25.88
N VAL A 158 2.03 -21.28 26.13
CA VAL A 158 1.94 -22.72 25.83
C VAL A 158 0.80 -23.36 26.61
N ASP A 159 0.72 -23.09 27.92
CA ASP A 159 -0.30 -23.69 28.78
C ASP A 159 -1.71 -23.20 28.38
N ASN A 160 -1.87 -21.89 28.22
CA ASN A 160 -3.13 -21.28 27.79
C ASN A 160 -3.56 -21.72 26.38
N THR A 161 -2.61 -22.08 25.51
CA THR A 161 -2.91 -22.68 24.20
C THR A 161 -3.60 -24.03 24.36
N LEU A 162 -3.11 -24.88 25.26
CA LEU A 162 -3.64 -26.23 25.46
C LEU A 162 -5.06 -26.18 26.03
N ASP A 163 -5.35 -25.21 26.90
CA ASP A 163 -6.67 -25.01 27.50
C ASP A 163 -7.71 -24.48 26.50
N ASN A 164 -7.25 -23.77 25.46
CA ASN A 164 -8.11 -23.13 24.44
C ASN A 164 -8.05 -23.82 23.06
N LEU A 165 -7.38 -24.96 22.96
CA LEU A 165 -7.38 -25.79 21.75
C LEU A 165 -8.54 -26.77 21.82
N PHE A 166 -9.50 -26.64 20.92
CA PHE A 166 -10.72 -27.43 20.95
C PHE A 166 -10.76 -28.41 19.78
N GLU A 167 -11.11 -29.66 20.06
CA GLU A 167 -11.62 -30.57 19.03
C GLU A 167 -13.06 -30.20 18.69
N ILE A 168 -13.36 -30.14 17.40
CA ILE A 168 -14.67 -29.82 16.86
C ILE A 168 -15.34 -31.13 16.46
N GLU A 169 -16.53 -31.37 17.02
CA GLU A 169 -17.35 -32.51 16.61
C GLU A 169 -17.83 -32.30 15.18
N VAL A 170 -17.45 -33.21 14.28
CA VAL A 170 -17.77 -33.13 12.84
C VAL A 170 -19.13 -33.80 12.59
N PRO A 171 -20.17 -33.06 12.15
CA PRO A 171 -21.43 -33.64 11.75
C PRO A 171 -21.29 -34.52 10.51
N LYS A 172 -22.22 -35.47 10.33
CA LYS A 172 -22.22 -36.37 9.15
C LYS A 172 -22.72 -35.71 7.87
N THR A 173 -23.31 -34.53 7.97
CA THR A 173 -23.94 -33.83 6.85
C THR A 173 -23.40 -32.41 6.73
N ILE A 174 -23.31 -31.95 5.49
CA ILE A 174 -23.01 -30.56 5.19
C ILE A 174 -24.20 -29.70 5.62
N THR A 175 -23.93 -28.64 6.37
CA THR A 175 -24.93 -27.71 6.93
C THR A 175 -24.80 -26.32 6.32
N SER A 176 -23.59 -25.93 5.92
CA SER A 176 -23.31 -24.63 5.32
C SER A 176 -23.85 -24.52 3.90
N GLN A 177 -24.47 -23.38 3.61
CA GLN A 177 -24.84 -22.96 2.25
C GLN A 177 -23.87 -21.92 1.68
N LYS A 178 -22.78 -21.60 2.40
CA LYS A 178 -21.81 -20.59 1.99
C LYS A 178 -20.87 -21.20 0.94
N GLU A 179 -20.91 -20.70 -0.27
CA GLU A 179 -19.90 -21.02 -1.29
C GLU A 179 -18.60 -20.24 -1.01
N LEU A 180 -17.51 -20.60 -1.69
CA LEU A 180 -16.27 -19.83 -1.61
C LEU A 180 -16.52 -18.38 -2.08
N ALA A 181 -16.02 -17.44 -1.30
CA ALA A 181 -16.04 -16.04 -1.69
C ALA A 181 -15.18 -15.86 -2.95
N PRO A 182 -15.62 -15.01 -3.90
CA PRO A 182 -14.86 -14.78 -5.11
C PRO A 182 -13.51 -14.13 -4.78
N SER A 183 -12.46 -14.60 -5.45
CA SER A 183 -11.09 -14.09 -5.35
C SER A 183 -10.95 -12.65 -5.88
N LEU A 184 -11.81 -12.26 -6.82
CA LEU A 184 -11.97 -10.92 -7.37
C LEU A 184 -13.45 -10.50 -7.31
N LYS A 185 -13.74 -9.26 -6.92
CA LYS A 185 -15.09 -8.68 -6.85
C LYS A 185 -15.27 -7.51 -7.80
N GLY A 186 -16.42 -7.43 -8.46
CA GLY A 186 -16.80 -6.33 -9.37
C GLY A 186 -16.67 -6.71 -10.83
N ASP A 187 -16.86 -5.74 -11.72
CA ASP A 187 -16.80 -5.94 -13.16
C ASP A 187 -15.37 -5.72 -13.68
N TYR A 188 -14.79 -6.78 -14.24
CA TYR A 188 -13.44 -6.81 -14.78
C TYR A 188 -13.41 -7.51 -16.15
N ASP A 189 -12.38 -7.22 -16.94
CA ASP A 189 -12.26 -7.73 -18.31
C ASP A 189 -11.88 -9.22 -18.40
N GLU A 190 -11.83 -9.74 -19.62
CA GLU A 190 -11.49 -11.15 -19.88
C GLU A 190 -10.08 -11.50 -19.41
N PHE A 191 -9.12 -10.58 -19.57
CA PHE A 191 -7.74 -10.80 -19.12
C PHE A 191 -7.68 -10.98 -17.60
N MET A 192 -8.39 -10.13 -16.86
CA MET A 192 -8.54 -10.26 -15.42
C MET A 192 -9.18 -11.59 -15.03
N ALA A 193 -10.22 -12.02 -15.74
CA ALA A 193 -10.93 -13.26 -15.48
C ALA A 193 -10.08 -14.53 -15.75
N ARG A 194 -9.31 -14.54 -16.85
CA ARG A 194 -8.54 -15.71 -17.30
C ARG A 194 -7.16 -15.82 -16.66
N VAL A 195 -6.52 -14.68 -16.40
CA VAL A 195 -5.12 -14.62 -15.96
C VAL A 195 -5.02 -14.15 -14.51
N THR A 196 -5.43 -12.91 -14.24
CA THR A 196 -5.24 -12.30 -12.90
C THR A 196 -5.96 -13.09 -11.81
N LYS A 197 -7.21 -13.53 -12.06
CA LYS A 197 -8.00 -14.33 -11.13
C LYS A 197 -7.29 -15.64 -10.76
N LYS A 198 -6.81 -16.38 -11.77
CA LYS A 198 -6.08 -17.64 -11.56
C LYS A 198 -4.80 -17.43 -10.76
N LEU A 199 -4.05 -16.36 -11.04
CA LEU A 199 -2.84 -16.01 -10.27
C LEU A 199 -3.17 -15.71 -8.80
N VAL A 200 -4.24 -14.95 -8.52
CA VAL A 200 -4.70 -14.68 -7.15
C VAL A 200 -5.20 -15.95 -6.44
N GLU A 201 -5.73 -16.92 -7.19
CA GLU A 201 -6.19 -18.22 -6.69
C GLU A 201 -5.06 -19.26 -6.56
N PHE A 202 -3.81 -18.88 -6.78
CA PHE A 202 -2.64 -19.79 -6.78
C PHE A 202 -2.72 -20.90 -7.83
N LYS A 203 -3.39 -20.62 -8.95
CA LYS A 203 -3.53 -21.49 -10.14
C LYS A 203 -2.77 -20.92 -11.35
N GLY A 204 -1.64 -20.27 -11.08
CA GLY A 204 -0.81 -19.64 -12.12
C GLY A 204 -0.24 -20.65 -13.12
N ASP A 205 0.13 -21.84 -12.65
CA ASP A 205 0.66 -22.92 -13.49
C ASP A 205 -0.35 -23.47 -14.51
N ASP A 206 -1.65 -23.20 -14.32
CA ASP A 206 -2.73 -23.59 -15.23
C ASP A 206 -2.98 -22.57 -16.37
N ILE A 207 -2.17 -21.50 -16.45
CA ILE A 207 -2.32 -20.45 -17.46
C ILE A 207 -1.46 -20.80 -18.68
N PRO A 208 -2.05 -20.96 -19.88
CA PRO A 208 -1.26 -21.23 -21.08
C PRO A 208 -0.47 -19.99 -21.51
N VAL A 209 0.66 -20.20 -22.17
CA VAL A 209 1.51 -19.11 -22.69
C VAL A 209 0.73 -18.16 -23.60
N SER A 210 -0.27 -18.66 -24.34
CA SER A 210 -1.14 -17.87 -25.23
C SER A 210 -1.97 -16.80 -24.51
N ASP A 211 -2.16 -16.92 -23.20
CA ASP A 211 -2.96 -15.98 -22.42
C ASP A 211 -2.10 -14.86 -21.81
N MET A 212 -0.77 -14.98 -21.86
CA MET A 212 0.16 -14.00 -21.33
C MET A 212 0.51 -12.95 -22.40
N PRO A 213 0.65 -11.66 -22.01
CA PRO A 213 1.12 -10.61 -22.92
C PRO A 213 2.57 -10.89 -23.33
N ASP A 214 2.92 -10.59 -24.59
CA ASP A 214 4.24 -10.83 -25.16
C ASP A 214 5.31 -9.84 -24.67
N ASP A 215 4.89 -8.66 -24.21
CA ASP A 215 5.74 -7.59 -23.68
C ASP A 215 5.70 -7.49 -22.14
N GLY A 216 4.88 -8.29 -21.47
CA GLY A 216 4.69 -8.25 -20.02
C GLY A 216 3.84 -7.07 -19.50
N THR A 217 3.16 -6.32 -20.37
CA THR A 217 2.28 -5.20 -19.98
C THR A 217 1.06 -5.71 -19.21
N TRP A 218 0.73 -5.04 -18.09
CA TRP A 218 -0.40 -5.42 -17.23
C TRP A 218 -1.43 -4.29 -17.07
N PRO A 219 -2.73 -4.61 -16.88
CA PRO A 219 -3.72 -3.60 -16.58
C PRO A 219 -3.44 -2.85 -15.27
N LEU A 220 -3.86 -1.58 -15.27
CA LEU A 220 -3.82 -0.70 -14.10
C LEU A 220 -5.06 -0.89 -13.22
N GLY A 221 -4.90 -0.64 -11.93
CA GLY A 221 -5.99 -0.51 -10.95
C GLY A 221 -6.56 -1.84 -10.52
N THR A 222 -5.81 -2.93 -10.69
CA THR A 222 -6.35 -4.28 -10.49
C THR A 222 -6.45 -4.68 -9.01
N THR A 223 -5.79 -3.95 -8.10
CA THR A 223 -5.95 -4.17 -6.65
C THR A 223 -7.37 -3.89 -6.16
N GLN A 224 -8.15 -3.04 -6.84
CA GLN A 224 -9.51 -2.69 -6.42
C GLN A 224 -10.47 -3.90 -6.38
N TYR A 225 -10.16 -4.92 -7.18
CA TYR A 225 -10.96 -6.14 -7.30
C TYR A 225 -10.60 -7.20 -6.24
N GLN A 226 -9.38 -7.18 -5.68
CA GLN A 226 -8.87 -8.30 -4.88
C GLN A 226 -9.52 -8.43 -3.50
N LYS A 227 -9.90 -7.31 -2.87
CA LYS A 227 -10.58 -7.24 -1.56
C LYS A 227 -10.00 -8.23 -0.55
N ARG A 228 -8.70 -8.10 -0.26
CA ARG A 228 -7.90 -9.13 0.45
C ARG A 228 -8.49 -9.52 1.81
N ASN A 229 -9.07 -8.55 2.51
CA ASN A 229 -9.83 -8.70 3.75
C ASN A 229 -8.98 -9.27 4.90
N THR A 230 -7.83 -8.63 5.15
CA THR A 230 -6.82 -9.12 6.10
C THR A 230 -6.83 -8.42 7.46
N GLY A 231 -7.51 -7.27 7.57
CA GLY A 231 -7.63 -6.54 8.82
C GLY A 231 -8.56 -7.24 9.81
N ILE A 232 -8.04 -7.51 11.02
CA ILE A 232 -8.81 -8.08 12.14
C ILE A 232 -9.71 -7.01 12.79
N GLU A 233 -9.20 -5.78 12.86
CA GLU A 233 -9.90 -4.61 13.36
C GLU A 233 -9.86 -3.53 12.28
N ILE A 234 -10.95 -2.77 12.16
CA ILE A 234 -11.11 -1.71 11.16
C ILE A 234 -11.48 -0.40 11.87
N PRO A 235 -10.96 0.75 11.41
CA PRO A 235 -11.35 2.04 11.98
C PRO A 235 -12.81 2.39 11.64
N VAL A 236 -13.59 2.77 12.65
CA VAL A 236 -14.98 3.24 12.53
C VAL A 236 -15.02 4.73 12.83
N TRP A 237 -15.68 5.49 11.96
CA TRP A 237 -15.82 6.95 12.07
C TRP A 237 -16.92 7.33 13.07
N ASP A 238 -16.60 8.22 13.99
CA ASP A 238 -17.55 8.89 14.89
C ASP A 238 -17.73 10.34 14.41
N SER A 239 -18.91 10.61 13.86
CA SER A 239 -19.22 11.89 13.24
C SER A 239 -19.40 13.04 14.25
N ASP A 240 -19.77 12.74 15.49
CA ASP A 240 -20.09 13.76 16.50
C ASP A 240 -18.83 14.44 17.05
N ILE A 241 -17.72 13.70 17.08
CA ILE A 241 -16.41 14.21 17.52
C ILE A 241 -15.64 14.85 16.34
N CYS A 242 -15.96 14.46 15.10
CA CYS A 242 -15.13 14.75 13.93
C CYS A 242 -14.99 16.25 13.61
N ILE A 243 -13.74 16.71 13.50
CA ILE A 243 -13.41 18.10 13.12
C ILE A 243 -13.20 18.30 11.61
N GLN A 244 -13.38 17.25 10.79
CA GLN A 244 -13.24 17.29 9.32
C GLN A 244 -11.86 17.78 8.86
N CYS A 245 -10.78 17.22 9.42
CA CYS A 245 -9.41 17.64 9.12
C CYS A 245 -8.71 16.82 8.03
N ASN A 246 -9.24 15.65 7.66
CA ASN A 246 -8.65 14.70 6.71
C ASN A 246 -7.24 14.19 7.06
N LYS A 247 -6.80 14.28 8.33
CA LYS A 247 -5.54 13.67 8.77
C LYS A 247 -5.56 12.15 8.68
N CYS A 248 -6.66 11.51 9.08
CA CYS A 248 -6.85 10.07 8.95
C CYS A 248 -6.76 9.59 7.49
N VAL A 249 -7.30 10.37 6.54
CA VAL A 249 -7.18 10.13 5.10
C VAL A 249 -5.73 10.32 4.64
N THR A 250 -5.10 11.43 5.06
CA THR A 250 -3.70 11.78 4.75
C THR A 250 -2.75 10.65 5.05
N VAL A 251 -2.78 10.11 6.27
CA VAL A 251 -1.77 9.17 6.77
C VAL A 251 -2.03 7.73 6.35
N CYS A 252 -3.18 7.43 5.73
CA CYS A 252 -3.51 6.08 5.33
C CYS A 252 -2.56 5.56 4.25
N PRO A 253 -1.80 4.47 4.51
CA PRO A 253 -0.83 3.95 3.56
C PRO A 253 -1.47 3.09 2.44
N HIS A 254 -2.76 2.82 2.50
CA HIS A 254 -3.46 1.94 1.55
C HIS A 254 -4.64 2.62 0.86
N SER A 255 -4.90 3.91 1.10
CA SER A 255 -6.04 4.64 0.55
C SER A 255 -7.40 4.00 0.88
N VAL A 256 -7.50 3.33 2.04
CA VAL A 256 -8.70 2.60 2.48
C VAL A 256 -9.67 3.47 3.26
N ILE A 257 -9.22 4.59 3.79
CA ILE A 257 -10.07 5.61 4.41
C ILE A 257 -10.09 6.84 3.51
N ARG A 258 -11.28 7.27 3.11
CA ARG A 258 -11.48 8.41 2.21
C ARG A 258 -12.54 9.33 2.75
N SER A 259 -12.51 10.56 2.26
CA SER A 259 -13.54 11.56 2.55
C SER A 259 -14.12 12.12 1.27
N LYS A 260 -15.43 12.38 1.25
CA LYS A 260 -16.12 13.14 0.21
C LYS A 260 -16.95 14.25 0.84
N VAL A 261 -17.20 15.27 0.02
CA VAL A 261 -18.25 16.24 0.27
C VAL A 261 -19.25 16.14 -0.86
N PHE A 262 -20.53 16.01 -0.54
CA PHE A 262 -21.58 15.75 -1.52
C PHE A 262 -22.92 16.38 -1.09
N ASP A 263 -23.81 16.58 -2.05
CA ASP A 263 -25.14 17.15 -1.80
C ASP A 263 -26.02 16.17 -1.01
N LYS A 264 -26.68 16.64 0.04
CA LYS A 264 -27.55 15.83 0.90
C LYS A 264 -28.67 15.11 0.15
N GLU A 265 -29.11 15.60 -1.02
CA GLU A 265 -30.11 14.92 -1.87
C GLU A 265 -29.66 13.52 -2.30
N LEU A 266 -28.35 13.27 -2.36
CA LEU A 266 -27.85 11.92 -2.66
C LEU A 266 -28.23 10.91 -1.59
N LEU A 267 -28.47 11.33 -0.34
CA LEU A 267 -28.89 10.42 0.75
C LEU A 267 -30.21 9.69 0.46
N ASP A 268 -31.05 10.20 -0.43
CA ASP A 268 -32.33 9.56 -0.80
C ASP A 268 -32.14 8.16 -1.40
N ASN A 269 -30.97 7.89 -2.00
CA ASN A 269 -30.61 6.60 -2.59
C ASN A 269 -29.52 5.86 -1.81
N ALA A 270 -29.15 6.35 -0.62
CA ALA A 270 -28.05 5.79 0.14
C ALA A 270 -28.47 4.53 0.93
N PRO A 271 -27.54 3.57 1.15
CA PRO A 271 -27.80 2.43 2.01
C PRO A 271 -28.18 2.85 3.43
N ASP A 272 -28.93 1.99 4.14
CA ASP A 272 -29.33 2.23 5.53
C ASP A 272 -28.13 2.66 6.40
N LYS A 273 -28.33 3.74 7.18
CA LYS A 273 -27.34 4.36 8.08
C LYS A 273 -26.13 5.00 7.39
N PHE A 274 -26.07 5.05 6.05
CA PHE A 274 -25.11 5.90 5.38
C PHE A 274 -25.50 7.38 5.59
N GLY A 275 -24.52 8.24 5.83
CA GLY A 275 -24.82 9.64 6.14
C GLY A 275 -23.58 10.51 6.18
N GLY A 276 -23.74 11.75 6.59
CA GLY A 276 -22.65 12.70 6.75
C GLY A 276 -23.03 13.83 7.68
N ILE A 277 -22.05 14.69 7.97
CA ILE A 277 -22.25 15.90 8.79
C ILE A 277 -22.09 17.14 7.94
N PRO A 278 -22.73 18.28 8.27
CA PRO A 278 -22.60 19.52 7.50
C PRO A 278 -21.14 19.87 7.19
N ALA A 279 -20.82 20.03 5.91
CA ALA A 279 -19.45 20.26 5.46
C ALA A 279 -18.92 21.62 5.95
N LYS A 280 -17.65 21.63 6.40
CA LYS A 280 -16.93 22.82 6.84
C LYS A 280 -15.90 23.24 5.78
N GLY A 281 -16.07 24.43 5.20
CA GLY A 281 -15.12 25.04 4.28
C GLY A 281 -15.79 26.18 3.51
N LYS A 282 -15.00 27.13 2.95
CA LYS A 282 -15.56 28.27 2.19
C LYS A 282 -16.16 27.85 0.84
N ILE A 283 -15.67 26.76 0.27
CA ILE A 283 -16.10 26.23 -1.03
C ILE A 283 -17.37 25.35 -0.93
N PHE A 284 -17.88 25.10 0.27
CA PHE A 284 -19.01 24.20 0.53
C PHE A 284 -20.19 24.96 1.13
N ASN A 285 -21.40 24.61 0.71
CA ASN A 285 -22.64 25.12 1.26
C ASN A 285 -23.04 24.30 2.49
N LYS A 286 -22.83 24.84 3.69
CA LYS A 286 -23.10 24.14 4.95
C LYS A 286 -24.56 23.63 5.12
N SER A 287 -25.55 24.20 4.42
CA SER A 287 -26.95 23.74 4.51
C SER A 287 -27.32 22.65 3.49
N GLN A 288 -26.44 22.36 2.53
CA GLN A 288 -26.67 21.40 1.46
C GLN A 288 -25.59 20.31 1.40
N ASP A 289 -24.32 20.70 1.57
CA ASP A 289 -23.19 19.80 1.44
C ASP A 289 -22.91 19.05 2.76
N LEU A 290 -22.79 17.73 2.65
CA LEU A 290 -22.41 16.83 3.73
C LEU A 290 -20.99 16.31 3.53
N PHE A 291 -20.22 16.31 4.61
CA PHE A 291 -18.93 15.65 4.73
C PHE A 291 -19.11 14.26 5.29
N ASN A 292 -18.48 13.28 4.66
CA ASN A 292 -18.47 11.89 5.10
C ASN A 292 -17.03 11.36 5.08
N ILE A 293 -16.72 10.49 6.05
CA ILE A 293 -15.57 9.58 6.00
C ILE A 293 -16.11 8.16 5.89
N THR A 294 -15.64 7.41 4.88
CA THR A 294 -15.95 5.98 4.73
C THR A 294 -14.65 5.18 4.63
N VAL A 295 -14.69 3.94 5.12
CA VAL A 295 -13.56 3.01 5.16
C VAL A 295 -13.88 1.76 4.34
N SER A 296 -12.99 1.38 3.43
CA SER A 296 -13.02 0.06 2.80
C SER A 296 -12.61 -0.99 3.82
N ILE A 297 -13.60 -1.72 4.33
CA ILE A 297 -13.39 -2.81 5.29
C ILE A 297 -12.47 -3.88 4.69
N GLU A 298 -12.73 -4.27 3.44
CA GLU A 298 -12.06 -5.41 2.83
C GLU A 298 -10.65 -5.10 2.33
N ASP A 299 -10.27 -3.82 2.26
CA ASP A 299 -8.92 -3.43 1.86
C ASP A 299 -8.07 -2.95 3.05
N CYS A 300 -8.70 -2.66 4.19
CA CYS A 300 -8.00 -2.18 5.38
C CYS A 300 -7.12 -3.26 6.01
N THR A 301 -5.89 -2.86 6.36
CA THR A 301 -4.88 -3.73 6.98
C THR A 301 -4.82 -3.64 8.50
N GLY A 302 -5.68 -2.82 9.14
CA GLY A 302 -5.72 -2.69 10.60
C GLY A 302 -4.50 -2.03 11.25
N CYS A 303 -3.76 -1.19 10.51
CA CYS A 303 -2.51 -0.56 10.99
C CYS A 303 -2.68 0.52 12.07
N SER A 304 -3.90 1.02 12.30
CA SER A 304 -4.24 2.00 13.34
C SER A 304 -3.62 3.42 13.20
N LEU A 305 -2.80 3.70 12.18
CA LEU A 305 -2.22 5.04 11.95
C LEU A 305 -3.26 6.17 11.94
N CYS A 306 -4.40 5.93 11.29
CA CYS A 306 -5.49 6.91 11.18
C CYS A 306 -6.12 7.26 12.55
N VAL A 307 -6.13 6.30 13.49
CA VAL A 307 -6.62 6.49 14.86
C VAL A 307 -5.56 7.21 15.69
N GLU A 308 -4.29 6.84 15.57
CA GLU A 308 -3.21 7.52 16.30
C GLU A 308 -3.10 9.00 15.93
N GLU A 309 -3.15 9.31 14.63
CA GLU A 309 -3.03 10.68 14.12
C GLU A 309 -4.33 11.49 14.17
N CYS A 310 -5.44 10.90 14.64
CA CYS A 310 -6.68 11.64 14.83
C CYS A 310 -6.53 12.63 16.01
N PRO A 311 -6.62 13.95 15.77
CA PRO A 311 -6.45 14.95 16.82
C PRO A 311 -7.74 15.20 17.64
N ALA A 312 -8.88 14.69 17.17
CA ALA A 312 -10.17 14.93 17.77
C ALA A 312 -10.48 13.83 18.80
N VAL A 313 -10.46 14.20 20.08
CA VAL A 313 -10.70 13.33 21.23
C VAL A 313 -12.05 13.65 21.83
N ASN A 314 -12.81 12.64 22.24
CA ASN A 314 -14.07 12.83 22.95
C ASN A 314 -13.81 13.53 24.30
N LYS A 315 -14.68 14.48 24.67
CA LYS A 315 -14.51 15.28 25.89
C LYS A 315 -14.86 14.51 27.17
N GLU A 316 -15.80 13.59 27.08
CA GLU A 316 -16.30 12.77 28.20
C GLU A 316 -15.44 11.51 28.39
N ASP A 317 -15.11 10.83 27.29
CA ASP A 317 -14.26 9.64 27.29
C ASP A 317 -12.98 9.86 26.49
N LYS A 318 -11.89 10.24 27.17
CA LYS A 318 -10.59 10.52 26.52
C LYS A 318 -9.96 9.30 25.83
N SER A 319 -10.47 8.08 26.03
CA SER A 319 -10.02 6.90 25.30
C SER A 319 -10.59 6.83 23.88
N LYS A 320 -11.66 7.58 23.59
CA LYS A 320 -12.32 7.62 22.28
C LYS A 320 -11.90 8.84 21.48
N LYS A 321 -11.72 8.64 20.18
CA LYS A 321 -11.44 9.68 19.19
C LYS A 321 -12.57 9.74 18.15
N ALA A 322 -12.48 10.67 17.20
CA ALA A 322 -13.39 10.70 16.05
C ALA A 322 -13.26 9.50 15.10
N ILE A 323 -12.26 8.64 15.32
CA ILE A 323 -12.11 7.38 14.60
C ILE A 323 -11.46 6.37 15.52
N ASN A 324 -11.99 5.15 15.60
CA ASN A 324 -11.57 4.14 16.58
C ASN A 324 -11.49 2.76 15.95
N MET A 325 -10.53 1.93 16.37
CA MET A 325 -10.45 0.55 15.90
C MET A 325 -11.57 -0.29 16.52
N THR A 326 -12.29 -1.04 15.68
CA THR A 326 -13.36 -1.95 16.10
C THR A 326 -13.11 -3.34 15.50
N PRO A 327 -13.27 -4.43 16.28
CA PRO A 327 -13.19 -5.79 15.76
C PRO A 327 -14.19 -6.02 14.62
N LYS A 328 -13.73 -6.67 13.54
CA LYS A 328 -14.54 -6.84 12.34
C LYS A 328 -15.85 -7.60 12.60
N LEU A 329 -15.83 -8.59 13.51
CA LEU A 329 -17.01 -9.36 13.91
C LEU A 329 -18.13 -8.54 14.58
N GLN A 330 -17.82 -7.32 15.03
CA GLN A 330 -18.79 -6.42 15.66
C GLN A 330 -19.36 -5.39 14.67
N LEU A 331 -18.87 -5.38 13.43
CA LEU A 331 -19.25 -4.41 12.40
C LEU A 331 -20.56 -4.81 11.73
N ASP A 332 -21.35 -3.80 11.35
CA ASP A 332 -22.58 -3.98 10.56
C ASP A 332 -22.22 -4.41 9.13
N ASP A 333 -22.83 -5.50 8.64
CA ASP A 333 -22.61 -6.03 7.29
C ASP A 333 -22.88 -4.98 6.18
N ASN A 334 -23.70 -3.97 6.47
CA ASN A 334 -23.99 -2.89 5.51
C ASN A 334 -22.81 -1.95 5.27
N LEU A 335 -21.77 -1.94 6.11
CA LEU A 335 -20.62 -1.05 5.92
C LEU A 335 -19.84 -1.34 4.62
N THR A 336 -19.90 -2.56 4.09
CA THR A 336 -19.37 -2.85 2.74
C THR A 336 -20.17 -2.12 1.67
N LYS A 337 -21.51 -2.10 1.78
CA LYS A 337 -22.39 -1.35 0.87
C LYS A 337 -22.19 0.17 0.99
N HIS A 338 -21.85 0.67 2.19
CA HIS A 338 -21.50 2.08 2.40
C HIS A 338 -20.27 2.46 1.57
N TRP A 339 -19.27 1.60 1.50
CA TRP A 339 -18.09 1.83 0.66
C TRP A 339 -18.44 1.84 -0.83
N ASP A 340 -19.22 0.87 -1.31
CA ASP A 340 -19.62 0.81 -2.72
C ASP A 340 -20.45 2.04 -3.13
N TYR A 341 -21.39 2.45 -2.28
CA TYR A 341 -22.15 3.68 -2.47
C TYR A 341 -21.27 4.93 -2.38
N PHE A 342 -20.33 4.99 -1.42
CA PHE A 342 -19.36 6.09 -1.34
C PHE A 342 -18.57 6.24 -2.65
N LEU A 343 -18.19 5.14 -3.30
CA LEU A 343 -17.49 5.18 -4.58
C LEU A 343 -18.36 5.71 -5.72
N SER A 344 -19.68 5.45 -5.72
CA SER A 344 -20.61 5.94 -6.75
C SER A 344 -20.89 7.44 -6.68
N ILE A 345 -20.73 8.06 -5.50
CA ILE A 345 -20.86 9.51 -5.33
C ILE A 345 -19.81 10.23 -6.20
N PRO A 346 -20.14 11.28 -6.96
CA PRO A 346 -19.16 12.05 -7.71
C PRO A 346 -18.04 12.62 -6.83
N ASN A 347 -16.80 12.63 -7.33
CA ASN A 347 -15.70 13.29 -6.63
C ASN A 347 -15.92 14.82 -6.63
N VAL A 348 -15.39 15.50 -5.61
CA VAL A 348 -15.39 16.97 -5.58
C VAL A 348 -14.61 17.47 -6.81
N ASN A 349 -15.18 18.44 -7.53
CA ASN A 349 -14.54 19.02 -8.70
C ASN A 349 -13.12 19.51 -8.34
N ARG A 350 -12.12 18.99 -9.07
CA ARG A 350 -10.70 19.26 -8.87
C ARG A 350 -10.37 20.75 -8.94
N ASP A 351 -11.05 21.52 -9.80
CA ASP A 351 -10.84 22.97 -9.96
C ASP A 351 -11.28 23.79 -8.73
N LYS A 352 -12.15 23.23 -7.89
CA LYS A 352 -12.63 23.89 -6.66
C LYS A 352 -11.73 23.60 -5.45
N ILE A 353 -10.79 22.66 -5.56
CA ILE A 353 -9.95 22.21 -4.44
C ILE A 353 -8.70 23.08 -4.34
N ASP A 354 -8.45 23.65 -3.16
CA ASP A 354 -7.18 24.32 -2.89
C ASP A 354 -6.08 23.28 -2.64
N ARG A 355 -5.30 23.01 -3.69
CA ARG A 355 -4.17 22.06 -3.68
C ARG A 355 -2.99 22.52 -2.81
N ASN A 356 -3.03 23.70 -2.22
CA ASN A 356 -2.04 24.16 -1.22
C ASN A 356 -2.48 23.89 0.22
N LYS A 357 -3.67 23.33 0.44
CA LYS A 357 -4.16 22.93 1.76
C LYS A 357 -4.30 21.42 1.86
N MET A 358 -3.55 20.81 2.77
CA MET A 358 -3.54 19.35 2.95
C MET A 358 -4.94 18.77 3.16
N LYS A 359 -5.78 19.42 3.98
CA LYS A 359 -7.17 19.03 4.19
C LYS A 359 -7.94 18.91 2.87
N GLU A 360 -7.85 19.92 2.01
CA GLU A 360 -8.63 19.99 0.77
C GLU A 360 -8.03 19.06 -0.31
N ALA A 361 -6.69 18.95 -0.39
CA ALA A 361 -6.02 18.02 -1.29
C ALA A 361 -6.43 16.55 -1.07
N GLN A 362 -6.87 16.18 0.13
CA GLN A 362 -7.38 14.83 0.42
C GLN A 362 -8.79 14.54 -0.13
N PHE A 363 -9.49 15.53 -0.70
CA PHE A 363 -10.72 15.28 -1.49
C PHE A 363 -10.41 14.82 -2.92
N LEU A 364 -9.17 14.99 -3.40
CA LEU A 364 -8.75 14.46 -4.68
C LEU A 364 -8.72 12.94 -4.63
N GLU A 365 -9.20 12.31 -5.71
CA GLU A 365 -9.17 10.87 -5.86
C GLU A 365 -7.71 10.36 -5.81
N PRO A 366 -7.39 9.39 -4.92
CA PRO A 366 -6.10 8.73 -4.95
C PRO A 366 -6.02 7.78 -6.14
N LEU A 367 -4.98 7.93 -6.97
CA LEU A 367 -4.69 7.03 -8.09
C LEU A 367 -3.63 5.97 -7.75
N PHE A 368 -3.35 5.81 -6.45
CA PHE A 368 -2.55 4.74 -5.86
C PHE A 368 -3.30 4.18 -4.66
N GLU A 369 -3.80 2.95 -4.76
CA GLU A 369 -4.68 2.36 -3.74
C GLU A 369 -4.44 0.86 -3.52
N PHE A 370 -4.67 0.43 -2.27
CA PHE A 370 -4.71 -0.98 -1.85
C PHE A 370 -3.44 -1.81 -2.11
N SER A 371 -2.29 -1.14 -2.22
CA SER A 371 -0.99 -1.77 -2.49
C SER A 371 -0.62 -2.93 -1.55
N GLY A 372 0.31 -3.78 -2.00
CA GLY A 372 0.89 -4.89 -1.23
C GLY A 372 1.82 -4.49 -0.07
N ALA A 373 1.89 -3.20 0.28
CA ALA A 373 2.80 -2.68 1.30
C ALA A 373 2.40 -3.12 2.71
N CYS A 374 3.36 -3.11 3.64
CA CYS A 374 3.16 -3.45 5.05
C CYS A 374 2.04 -2.61 5.71
N PRO A 375 1.31 -3.12 6.72
CA PRO A 375 0.40 -2.32 7.52
C PRO A 375 1.19 -1.18 8.18
N GLY A 376 0.80 0.05 7.89
CA GLY A 376 1.49 1.22 8.41
C GLY A 376 2.70 1.68 7.59
N CYS A 377 2.90 1.20 6.36
CA CYS A 377 4.08 1.58 5.55
C CYS A 377 4.31 3.11 5.47
N GLY A 378 5.56 3.55 5.68
CA GLY A 378 5.94 4.96 5.61
C GLY A 378 6.23 5.51 4.22
N GLU A 379 6.23 4.68 3.18
CA GLU A 379 6.50 5.10 1.80
C GLU A 379 5.24 5.52 1.06
N THR A 380 4.17 4.72 1.16
CA THR A 380 2.98 4.85 0.32
C THR A 380 2.13 6.11 0.54
N PRO A 381 2.08 6.77 1.72
CA PRO A 381 1.39 8.06 1.85
C PRO A 381 1.94 9.14 0.92
N TYR A 382 3.25 9.12 0.61
CA TYR A 382 3.86 10.06 -0.33
C TYR A 382 3.46 9.75 -1.78
N LEU A 383 3.42 8.47 -2.17
CA LEU A 383 2.97 8.05 -3.50
C LEU A 383 1.49 8.36 -3.74
N LYS A 384 0.66 8.13 -2.73
CA LYS A 384 -0.75 8.54 -2.76
C LYS A 384 -0.88 10.05 -2.93
N LEU A 385 -0.10 10.85 -2.21
CA LEU A 385 -0.14 12.31 -2.36
C LEU A 385 0.27 12.74 -3.78
N ALA A 386 1.35 12.16 -4.33
CA ALA A 386 1.78 12.42 -5.70
C ALA A 386 0.67 12.10 -6.72
N SER A 387 0.03 10.95 -6.56
CA SER A 387 -1.00 10.47 -7.48
C SER A 387 -2.29 11.29 -7.40
N GLN A 388 -2.67 11.78 -6.21
CA GLN A 388 -3.79 12.72 -6.03
C GLN A 388 -3.54 14.04 -6.77
N LEU A 389 -2.32 14.57 -6.66
CA LEU A 389 -1.95 15.88 -7.19
C LEU A 389 -1.70 15.87 -8.70
N PHE A 390 -1.05 14.83 -9.22
CA PHE A 390 -0.50 14.83 -10.59
C PHE A 390 -0.83 13.57 -11.40
N GLY A 391 -1.51 12.59 -10.79
CA GLY A 391 -1.62 11.23 -11.33
C GLY A 391 -2.37 11.11 -12.65
N ASP A 392 -3.17 12.11 -13.03
CA ASP A 392 -3.87 12.20 -14.31
C ASP A 392 -2.94 12.55 -15.50
N ARG A 393 -1.67 12.87 -15.23
CA ARG A 393 -0.63 13.19 -16.22
C ARG A 393 0.77 12.72 -15.80
N MET A 394 0.84 11.83 -14.81
CA MET A 394 2.09 11.35 -14.22
C MET A 394 2.64 10.15 -14.99
N VAL A 395 3.94 10.15 -15.25
CA VAL A 395 4.69 9.01 -15.80
C VAL A 395 5.78 8.66 -14.79
N VAL A 396 5.82 7.40 -14.34
CA VAL A 396 6.68 6.92 -13.26
C VAL A 396 7.71 5.94 -13.79
N ALA A 397 8.98 6.31 -13.65
CA ALA A 397 10.11 5.38 -13.61
C ALA A 397 10.37 4.99 -12.16
N ASN A 398 10.21 3.71 -11.83
CA ASN A 398 10.38 3.21 -10.48
C ASN A 398 11.60 2.29 -10.37
N ALA A 399 12.51 2.59 -9.44
CA ALA A 399 13.66 1.72 -9.15
C ALA A 399 13.20 0.43 -8.48
N THR A 400 13.94 -0.65 -8.70
CA THR A 400 13.66 -1.91 -7.99
C THR A 400 13.85 -1.74 -6.48
N GLY A 401 12.87 -2.14 -5.69
CA GLY A 401 12.88 -1.97 -4.24
C GLY A 401 11.49 -2.16 -3.63
N CYS A 402 11.27 -1.71 -2.40
CA CYS A 402 9.92 -1.78 -1.79
C CYS A 402 8.85 -1.18 -2.71
N SER A 403 9.15 -0.01 -3.28
CA SER A 403 8.24 0.73 -4.14
C SER A 403 7.87 0.02 -5.43
N SER A 404 8.77 -0.77 -6.03
CA SER A 404 8.39 -1.61 -7.17
C SER A 404 7.61 -2.85 -6.76
N ILE A 405 7.96 -3.46 -5.61
CA ILE A 405 7.23 -4.64 -5.12
C ILE A 405 5.79 -4.29 -4.77
N TYR A 406 5.53 -3.34 -3.87
CA TYR A 406 4.13 -3.03 -3.57
C TYR A 406 3.44 -2.23 -4.70
N GLY A 407 4.22 -1.63 -5.62
CA GLY A 407 3.75 -0.74 -6.68
C GLY A 407 3.47 -1.41 -8.02
N GLY A 408 3.98 -2.62 -8.25
CA GLY A 408 3.84 -3.32 -9.53
C GLY A 408 4.08 -4.83 -9.47
N ASN A 409 4.02 -5.45 -8.30
CA ASN A 409 4.10 -6.91 -8.19
C ASN A 409 2.80 -7.56 -8.68
N LEU A 410 2.92 -8.28 -9.79
CA LEU A 410 1.82 -9.01 -10.40
C LEU A 410 1.27 -10.10 -9.44
N PRO A 411 -0.03 -10.39 -9.47
CA PRO A 411 -0.97 -10.07 -10.55
C PRO A 411 -1.82 -8.80 -10.33
N THR A 412 -1.63 -8.06 -9.24
CA THR A 412 -2.43 -6.87 -8.92
C THR A 412 -1.60 -5.59 -8.80
N THR A 413 -2.06 -4.51 -9.42
CA THR A 413 -1.37 -3.23 -9.50
C THR A 413 -2.19 -2.13 -8.79
N PRO A 414 -1.57 -1.31 -7.91
CA PRO A 414 -2.26 -0.27 -7.15
C PRO A 414 -2.47 1.04 -7.90
N TRP A 415 -1.75 1.25 -9.00
CA TRP A 415 -1.88 2.44 -9.84
C TRP A 415 -3.14 2.33 -10.67
N LYS A 416 -4.06 3.29 -10.58
CA LYS A 416 -5.35 3.24 -11.30
C LYS A 416 -5.56 4.45 -12.21
N LYS A 417 -6.61 4.36 -13.01
CA LYS A 417 -7.17 5.46 -13.79
C LYS A 417 -8.28 6.16 -13.00
N ASN A 418 -8.48 7.44 -13.27
CA ASN A 418 -9.65 8.20 -12.84
C ASN A 418 -10.87 7.87 -13.74
N ALA A 419 -12.02 8.49 -13.45
CA ALA A 419 -13.25 8.31 -14.23
C ALA A 419 -13.14 8.75 -15.72
N GLU A 420 -12.15 9.57 -16.07
CA GLU A 420 -11.88 10.03 -17.45
C GLU A 420 -10.92 9.08 -18.20
N GLY A 421 -10.52 7.98 -17.59
CA GLY A 421 -9.56 7.02 -18.15
C GLY A 421 -8.10 7.45 -18.06
N ARG A 422 -7.80 8.57 -17.38
CA ARG A 422 -6.44 9.10 -17.19
C ARG A 422 -5.83 8.56 -15.90
N GLY A 423 -4.57 8.15 -15.94
CA GLY A 423 -3.91 7.58 -14.78
C GLY A 423 -2.39 7.57 -14.91
N VAL A 424 -1.75 6.95 -13.94
CA VAL A 424 -0.29 6.90 -13.87
C VAL A 424 0.23 5.83 -14.83
N ALA A 425 1.03 6.24 -15.81
CA ALA A 425 1.85 5.29 -16.57
C ALA A 425 3.04 4.89 -15.68
N TRP A 426 3.16 3.61 -15.35
CA TRP A 426 4.18 3.12 -14.40
C TRP A 426 5.05 2.05 -15.05
N SER A 427 6.35 2.12 -14.81
CA SER A 427 7.28 1.08 -15.24
C SER A 427 8.46 0.96 -14.27
N ASN A 428 8.99 -0.26 -14.15
CA ASN A 428 10.22 -0.58 -13.43
C ASN A 428 11.17 -1.24 -14.43
N SER A 429 12.29 -0.56 -14.71
CA SER A 429 13.39 -1.12 -15.50
C SER A 429 14.26 -2.01 -14.60
N LEU A 430 15.33 -1.47 -14.03
CA LEU A 430 16.23 -2.19 -13.12
C LEU A 430 16.40 -1.46 -11.79
N PHE A 431 17.32 -1.95 -10.97
CA PHE A 431 17.62 -1.32 -9.69
C PHE A 431 18.55 -0.13 -9.87
N GLU A 432 19.51 -0.25 -10.78
CA GLU A 432 20.64 0.64 -10.99
C GLU A 432 20.38 1.79 -11.96
N ASP A 433 19.43 1.65 -12.89
CA ASP A 433 19.27 2.53 -14.07
C ASP A 433 18.09 3.50 -13.98
N ASN A 434 17.39 3.55 -12.84
CA ASN A 434 16.08 4.19 -12.78
C ASN A 434 16.11 5.70 -13.09
N ALA A 435 17.23 6.38 -12.77
CA ALA A 435 17.36 7.81 -13.07
C ALA A 435 17.43 8.02 -14.58
N GLU A 436 18.29 7.27 -15.24
CA GLU A 436 18.52 7.26 -16.67
C GLU A 436 17.25 6.83 -17.42
N PHE A 437 16.53 5.84 -16.88
CA PHE A 437 15.27 5.37 -17.42
C PHE A 437 14.20 6.48 -17.41
N GLY A 438 14.04 7.17 -16.29
CA GLY A 438 13.15 8.33 -16.18
C GLY A 438 13.59 9.52 -17.04
N LEU A 439 14.89 9.74 -17.20
CA LEU A 439 15.42 10.72 -18.15
C LEU A 439 15.05 10.35 -19.59
N GLY A 440 15.09 9.05 -19.94
CA GLY A 440 14.61 8.54 -21.23
C GLY A 440 13.15 8.91 -21.50
N PHE A 441 12.26 8.75 -20.50
CA PHE A 441 10.87 9.20 -20.61
C PHE A 441 10.78 10.71 -20.88
N ARG A 442 11.54 11.52 -20.16
CA ARG A 442 11.57 12.98 -20.37
C ARG A 442 11.99 13.35 -21.78
N LEU A 443 13.06 12.75 -22.29
CA LEU A 443 13.57 12.99 -23.64
C LEU A 443 12.55 12.57 -24.71
N SER A 444 11.87 11.43 -24.52
CA SER A 444 10.82 10.96 -25.43
C SER A 444 9.63 11.92 -25.45
N ILE A 445 9.15 12.36 -24.28
CA ILE A 445 8.03 13.31 -24.17
C ILE A 445 8.42 14.66 -24.80
N ASP A 446 9.63 15.17 -24.56
CA ASP A 446 10.13 16.40 -25.21
C ASP A 446 10.05 16.29 -26.73
N ASN A 447 10.54 15.17 -27.28
CA ASN A 447 10.54 14.94 -28.72
C ASN A 447 9.11 14.88 -29.30
N HIS A 448 8.20 14.12 -28.67
CA HIS A 448 6.81 14.07 -29.10
C HIS A 448 6.10 15.41 -28.99
N THR A 449 6.34 16.18 -27.92
CA THR A 449 5.77 17.53 -27.78
C THR A 449 6.27 18.46 -28.88
N ASN A 450 7.58 18.45 -29.18
CA ASN A 450 8.14 19.28 -30.25
C ASN A 450 7.58 18.88 -31.61
N ARG A 451 7.53 17.57 -31.91
CA ARG A 451 6.95 17.06 -33.15
C ARG A 451 5.47 17.43 -33.29
N ALA A 452 4.68 17.32 -32.22
CA ALA A 452 3.27 17.72 -32.22
C ALA A 452 3.12 19.22 -32.50
N LYS A 453 3.98 20.07 -31.93
CA LYS A 453 3.98 21.52 -32.19
C LYS A 453 4.35 21.86 -33.64
N GLU A 454 5.36 21.19 -34.20
CA GLU A 454 5.75 21.36 -35.61
C GLU A 454 4.62 20.99 -36.57
N LEU A 455 4.03 19.81 -36.38
CA LEU A 455 2.91 19.34 -37.19
C LEU A 455 1.70 20.28 -37.08
N LEU A 456 1.33 20.68 -35.87
CA LEU A 456 0.25 21.64 -35.63
C LEU A 456 0.53 22.99 -36.31
N SER A 457 1.78 23.46 -36.30
CA SER A 457 2.18 24.71 -36.95
C SER A 457 1.95 24.64 -38.47
N SER A 458 2.30 23.51 -39.09
CA SER A 458 2.15 23.28 -40.53
C SER A 458 0.72 23.01 -41.00
N LEU A 459 -0.21 22.67 -40.10
CA LEU A 459 -1.56 22.24 -40.46
C LEU A 459 -2.48 23.41 -40.78
N ASP A 460 -3.27 23.32 -41.85
CA ASP A 460 -4.26 24.34 -42.19
C ASP A 460 -5.54 24.20 -41.33
N ILE A 461 -5.58 24.94 -40.22
CA ILE A 461 -6.71 25.06 -39.29
C ILE A 461 -6.82 26.51 -38.78
N ASP A 462 -7.94 26.81 -38.11
CA ASP A 462 -8.17 28.10 -37.43
C ASP A 462 -6.93 28.59 -36.67
N SER A 463 -6.45 29.79 -37.04
CA SER A 463 -5.21 30.36 -36.51
C SER A 463 -5.32 30.65 -35.01
N SER A 464 -6.49 31.05 -34.52
CA SER A 464 -6.70 31.33 -33.10
C SER A 464 -6.54 30.07 -32.25
N LEU A 465 -7.15 28.95 -32.63
CA LEU A 465 -7.00 27.68 -31.90
C LEU A 465 -5.55 27.19 -31.93
N LYS A 466 -4.88 27.31 -33.07
CA LYS A 466 -3.48 26.94 -33.24
C LYS A 466 -2.58 27.72 -32.28
N ASP A 467 -2.70 29.05 -32.30
CA ASP A 467 -1.89 29.94 -31.46
C ASP A 467 -2.17 29.72 -29.97
N ASP A 468 -3.44 29.51 -29.60
CA ASP A 468 -3.87 29.20 -28.24
C ASP A 468 -3.23 27.91 -27.69
N ILE A 469 -3.11 26.88 -28.52
CA ILE A 469 -2.50 25.60 -28.13
C ILE A 469 -0.98 25.73 -28.00
N LEU A 470 -0.33 26.40 -28.95
CA LEU A 470 1.13 26.52 -29.02
C LEU A 470 1.70 27.37 -27.87
N ASN A 471 0.95 28.40 -27.46
CA ASN A 471 1.38 29.37 -26.44
C ASN A 471 0.72 29.16 -25.06
N ALA A 472 0.04 28.02 -24.85
CA ALA A 472 -0.62 27.74 -23.59
C ALA A 472 0.38 27.58 -22.43
N GLU A 473 0.23 28.42 -21.41
CA GLU A 473 0.81 28.13 -20.09
C GLU A 473 0.15 26.90 -19.47
N GLN A 474 0.93 26.08 -18.77
CA GLN A 474 0.47 24.81 -18.18
C GLN A 474 1.08 24.60 -16.78
N THR A 475 1.04 25.63 -15.95
CA THR A 475 1.63 25.64 -14.60
C THR A 475 0.61 25.34 -13.50
N THR A 476 -0.67 25.50 -13.78
CA THR A 476 -1.79 25.24 -12.85
C THR A 476 -2.74 24.18 -13.38
N GLU A 477 -3.55 23.59 -12.51
CA GLU A 477 -4.59 22.61 -12.88
C GLU A 477 -5.56 23.18 -13.92
N GLU A 478 -6.06 24.40 -13.69
CA GLU A 478 -7.00 25.08 -14.57
C GLU A 478 -6.42 25.30 -15.97
N GLN A 479 -5.16 25.75 -16.05
CA GLN A 479 -4.44 25.92 -17.30
C GLN A 479 -4.30 24.61 -18.08
N ILE A 480 -3.98 23.51 -17.38
CA ILE A 480 -3.86 22.17 -17.97
C ILE A 480 -5.22 21.67 -18.47
N ASN A 481 -6.30 21.89 -17.72
CA ASN A 481 -7.65 21.51 -18.12
C ASN A 481 -8.11 22.29 -19.36
N ARG A 482 -7.87 23.61 -19.41
CA ARG A 482 -8.11 24.41 -20.63
C ARG A 482 -7.30 23.91 -21.83
N GLN A 483 -6.05 23.49 -21.62
CA GLN A 483 -5.25 22.90 -22.70
C GLN A 483 -5.82 21.57 -23.17
N ARG A 484 -6.33 20.72 -22.27
CA ARG A 484 -7.03 19.48 -22.63
C ARG A 484 -8.24 19.76 -23.51
N ASP A 485 -9.06 20.74 -23.15
CA ASP A 485 -10.24 21.12 -23.95
C ASP A 485 -9.83 21.57 -25.37
N ARG A 486 -8.76 22.36 -25.48
CA ARG A 486 -8.21 22.78 -26.78
C ARG A 486 -7.69 21.58 -27.59
N VAL A 487 -6.99 20.64 -26.95
CA VAL A 487 -6.46 19.44 -27.61
C VAL A 487 -7.58 18.50 -28.05
N GLU A 488 -8.64 18.31 -27.26
CA GLU A 488 -9.81 17.54 -27.68
C GLU A 488 -10.55 18.20 -28.85
N LYS A 489 -10.69 19.53 -28.82
CA LYS A 489 -11.20 20.30 -29.97
C LYS A 489 -10.32 20.09 -31.21
N LEU A 490 -8.99 20.18 -31.07
CA LEU A 490 -8.06 19.90 -32.15
C LEU A 490 -8.26 18.49 -32.72
N LYS A 491 -8.25 17.45 -31.86
CA LYS A 491 -8.47 16.05 -32.27
C LYS A 491 -9.76 15.89 -33.07
N SER A 492 -10.85 16.54 -32.65
CA SER A 492 -12.14 16.49 -33.37
C SER A 492 -12.08 17.06 -34.79
N ILE A 493 -11.28 18.11 -35.00
CA ILE A 493 -11.10 18.77 -36.31
C ILE A 493 -10.22 17.92 -37.24
N ILE A 494 -9.17 17.30 -36.68
CA ILE A 494 -8.14 16.62 -37.48
C ILE A 494 -8.46 15.13 -37.71
N LYS A 495 -9.37 14.52 -36.94
CA LYS A 495 -9.68 13.08 -37.00
C LYS A 495 -9.89 12.50 -38.41
N ASN A 496 -10.44 13.29 -39.33
CA ASN A 496 -10.76 12.87 -40.70
C ASN A 496 -9.82 13.45 -41.77
N LYS A 497 -8.73 14.13 -41.38
CA LYS A 497 -7.77 14.73 -42.31
C LYS A 497 -6.57 13.81 -42.51
N GLU A 498 -6.31 13.37 -43.74
CA GLU A 498 -5.25 12.40 -44.05
C GLU A 498 -3.84 12.89 -43.71
N ASP A 499 -3.59 14.18 -43.86
CA ASP A 499 -2.31 14.86 -43.58
C ASP A 499 -2.04 15.06 -42.08
N SER A 500 -2.97 14.67 -41.21
CA SER A 500 -2.91 14.91 -39.76
C SER A 500 -2.84 13.64 -38.90
N LYS A 501 -2.74 12.46 -39.53
CA LYS A 501 -2.71 11.16 -38.83
C LYS A 501 -1.64 11.10 -37.76
N GLU A 502 -0.42 11.52 -38.08
CA GLU A 502 0.68 11.55 -37.12
C GLU A 502 0.38 12.48 -35.94
N LEU A 503 -0.12 13.70 -36.21
CA LEU A 503 -0.49 14.64 -35.14
C LEU A 503 -1.59 14.06 -34.25
N LEU A 504 -2.57 13.36 -34.81
CA LEU A 504 -3.65 12.75 -34.05
C LEU A 504 -3.14 11.74 -33.01
N GLU A 505 -2.13 10.94 -33.37
CA GLU A 505 -1.51 9.94 -32.47
C GLU A 505 -0.74 10.59 -31.31
N ILE A 506 -0.12 11.74 -31.55
CA ILE A 506 0.74 12.42 -30.56
C ILE A 506 0.14 13.71 -29.98
N ALA A 507 -1.09 14.07 -30.33
CA ALA A 507 -1.74 15.31 -29.89
C ALA A 507 -1.80 15.44 -28.37
N ASP A 508 -1.91 14.31 -27.65
CA ASP A 508 -1.91 14.29 -26.19
C ASP A 508 -0.61 14.82 -25.57
N TYR A 509 0.50 14.83 -26.31
CA TYR A 509 1.78 15.42 -25.86
C TYR A 509 1.79 16.96 -25.90
N LEU A 510 0.74 17.60 -26.43
CA LEU A 510 0.52 19.04 -26.28
C LEU A 510 0.04 19.41 -24.87
N VAL A 511 -0.43 18.43 -24.10
CA VAL A 511 -0.73 18.55 -22.67
C VAL A 511 0.50 18.13 -21.85
N LYS A 512 0.96 18.98 -20.94
CA LYS A 512 2.14 18.75 -20.10
C LYS A 512 2.05 17.42 -19.34
N LYS A 513 3.12 16.63 -19.42
CA LYS A 513 3.31 15.39 -18.65
C LYS A 513 4.27 15.64 -17.49
N SER A 514 4.02 14.97 -16.36
CA SER A 514 4.85 15.06 -15.15
C SER A 514 5.67 13.79 -15.00
N VAL A 515 6.99 13.88 -15.22
CA VAL A 515 7.89 12.72 -15.11
C VAL A 515 8.38 12.58 -13.67
N TRP A 516 8.18 11.40 -13.09
CA TRP A 516 8.57 11.07 -11.72
C TRP A 516 9.51 9.88 -11.70
N ILE A 517 10.63 10.03 -10.99
CA ILE A 517 11.66 9.02 -10.79
C ILE A 517 11.63 8.63 -9.32
N ILE A 518 11.11 7.44 -9.03
CA ILE A 518 10.77 7.01 -7.67
C ILE A 518 11.68 5.86 -7.25
N GLY A 519 12.26 5.92 -6.06
CA GLY A 519 13.03 4.80 -5.52
C GLY A 519 13.39 4.96 -4.06
N GLY A 520 13.89 3.87 -3.45
CA GLY A 520 14.34 3.89 -2.06
C GLY A 520 15.75 4.44 -1.88
N ASP A 521 16.20 4.54 -0.63
CA ASP A 521 17.54 5.02 -0.31
C ASP A 521 18.67 4.15 -0.90
N GLY A 522 18.49 2.82 -0.94
CA GLY A 522 19.48 1.93 -1.56
C GLY A 522 19.70 2.15 -3.06
N TRP A 523 18.71 2.67 -3.77
CA TRP A 523 18.91 3.10 -5.15
C TRP A 523 19.66 4.44 -5.19
N ALA A 524 19.08 5.47 -4.56
CA ALA A 524 19.54 6.85 -4.71
C ALA A 524 20.92 7.13 -4.08
N TYR A 525 21.25 6.46 -2.97
CA TYR A 525 22.49 6.71 -2.26
C TYR A 525 23.62 5.80 -2.74
N ASP A 526 23.28 4.58 -3.18
CA ASP A 526 24.21 3.50 -3.49
C ASP A 526 24.29 3.17 -4.98
N ILE A 527 23.51 2.19 -5.45
CA ILE A 527 23.75 1.55 -6.75
C ILE A 527 23.42 2.45 -7.93
N GLY A 528 22.34 3.24 -7.84
CA GLY A 528 21.90 4.15 -8.89
C GLY A 528 22.38 5.58 -8.71
N TYR A 529 23.27 5.84 -7.75
CA TYR A 529 23.71 7.21 -7.48
C TYR A 529 24.46 7.84 -8.65
N GLY A 530 25.29 7.08 -9.38
CA GLY A 530 26.02 7.63 -10.54
C GLY A 530 25.06 8.12 -11.63
N GLY A 531 24.02 7.35 -11.93
CA GLY A 531 22.95 7.74 -12.84
C GLY A 531 22.13 8.92 -12.32
N LEU A 532 21.76 8.87 -11.03
CA LEU A 532 21.06 9.95 -10.36
C LEU A 532 21.82 11.27 -10.44
N ASP A 533 23.12 11.26 -10.14
CA ASP A 533 24.01 12.43 -10.22
C ASP A 533 24.04 13.02 -11.63
N HIS A 534 24.14 12.17 -12.67
CA HIS A 534 24.07 12.61 -14.06
C HIS A 534 22.72 13.28 -14.40
N VAL A 535 21.60 12.73 -13.90
CA VAL A 535 20.29 13.32 -14.11
C VAL A 535 20.15 14.64 -13.36
N LEU A 536 20.67 14.77 -12.13
CA LEU A 536 20.72 16.03 -11.38
C LEU A 536 21.46 17.11 -12.18
N ALA A 537 22.59 16.76 -12.80
CA ALA A 537 23.38 17.68 -13.61
C ALA A 537 22.71 18.08 -14.95
N SER A 538 21.73 17.31 -15.44
CA SER A 538 21.17 17.47 -16.80
C SER A 538 20.33 18.74 -17.00
N GLY A 539 19.79 19.33 -15.92
CA GLY A 539 18.84 20.44 -15.98
C GLY A 539 17.47 20.09 -16.59
N LYS A 540 17.19 18.82 -16.90
CA LYS A 540 15.92 18.39 -17.49
C LYS A 540 14.77 18.44 -16.48
N ASN A 541 13.55 18.71 -16.96
CA ASN A 541 12.37 18.78 -16.11
C ASN A 541 11.89 17.38 -15.68
N VAL A 542 12.44 16.89 -14.56
CA VAL A 542 12.07 15.61 -13.93
C VAL A 542 11.96 15.79 -12.41
N ASN A 543 11.05 15.02 -11.80
CA ASN A 543 10.84 15.01 -10.36
C ASN A 543 11.36 13.70 -9.77
N ILE A 544 12.33 13.76 -8.87
CA ILE A 544 12.88 12.60 -8.19
C ILE A 544 12.27 12.52 -6.79
N LEU A 545 11.73 11.37 -6.43
CA LEU A 545 11.21 11.08 -5.09
C LEU A 545 12.00 9.92 -4.48
N VAL A 546 12.84 10.25 -3.50
CA VAL A 546 13.60 9.28 -2.70
C VAL A 546 12.81 8.95 -1.44
N LEU A 547 12.39 7.70 -1.32
CA LEU A 547 11.69 7.14 -0.16
C LEU A 547 12.75 6.61 0.81
N ASP A 548 13.23 7.48 1.70
CA ASP A 548 14.40 7.20 2.52
C ASP A 548 14.00 6.42 3.78
N THR A 549 14.25 5.11 3.73
CA THR A 549 14.04 4.19 4.84
C THR A 549 15.33 3.96 5.63
N GLN A 550 16.44 4.54 5.22
CA GLN A 550 17.78 4.39 5.79
C GLN A 550 18.32 2.96 5.83
N VAL A 551 17.71 2.01 5.10
CA VAL A 551 18.14 0.62 4.94
C VAL A 551 17.59 0.05 3.64
N TYR A 552 18.14 -1.08 3.18
CA TYR A 552 17.55 -1.83 2.06
C TYR A 552 16.34 -2.62 2.58
N SER A 553 15.21 -1.93 2.69
CA SER A 553 13.99 -2.45 3.31
C SER A 553 13.46 -3.71 2.60
N ASN A 554 13.66 -3.84 1.29
CA ASN A 554 13.12 -4.97 0.54
C ASN A 554 13.85 -6.28 0.78
N THR A 555 15.18 -6.25 0.80
CA THR A 555 16.03 -7.45 0.89
C THR A 555 16.32 -7.86 2.33
N GLY A 556 15.60 -7.27 3.29
CA GLY A 556 15.61 -7.66 4.70
C GLY A 556 16.52 -6.81 5.58
N GLY A 557 16.69 -5.52 5.26
CA GLY A 557 17.29 -4.52 6.16
C GLY A 557 18.82 -4.51 6.14
N GLN A 558 19.42 -4.52 4.96
CA GLN A 558 20.85 -4.30 4.77
C GLN A 558 21.20 -2.82 4.97
N GLN A 559 22.41 -2.56 5.46
CA GLN A 559 22.97 -1.22 5.54
C GLN A 559 23.03 -0.56 4.15
N SER A 560 22.60 0.70 4.05
CA SER A 560 22.81 1.61 2.91
C SER A 560 23.78 2.74 3.27
N LYS A 561 24.18 3.55 2.29
CA LYS A 561 24.88 4.81 2.59
C LYS A 561 23.99 5.85 3.29
N ALA A 562 22.67 5.68 3.30
CA ALA A 562 21.73 6.52 4.07
C ALA A 562 21.57 6.07 5.53
N THR A 563 21.99 4.85 5.88
CA THR A 563 21.93 4.35 7.26
C THR A 563 22.64 5.30 8.24
N MET A 564 21.99 5.59 9.37
CA MET A 564 22.52 6.48 10.40
C MET A 564 23.67 5.85 11.18
N THR A 565 24.56 6.68 11.73
CA THR A 565 25.64 6.22 12.62
C THR A 565 25.06 5.51 13.84
N GLY A 566 25.65 4.37 14.21
CA GLY A 566 25.22 3.53 15.32
C GLY A 566 24.02 2.64 15.02
N ALA A 567 23.30 2.83 13.89
CA ALA A 567 22.19 1.97 13.53
C ALA A 567 22.67 0.55 13.18
N VAL A 568 22.00 -0.46 13.72
CA VAL A 568 22.28 -1.88 13.47
C VAL A 568 21.46 -2.37 12.28
N ALA A 569 22.13 -2.96 11.30
CA ALA A 569 21.53 -3.52 10.10
C ALA A 569 22.33 -4.76 9.65
N LYS A 570 21.85 -5.51 8.65
CA LYS A 570 22.71 -6.54 8.02
C LYS A 570 23.92 -5.85 7.39
N PHE A 571 25.10 -6.45 7.54
CA PHE A 571 26.42 -5.86 7.24
C PHE A 571 26.85 -4.70 8.14
N ALA A 572 26.09 -4.41 9.21
CA ALA A 572 26.38 -3.41 10.23
C ALA A 572 25.98 -3.90 11.63
N SER A 573 26.33 -5.15 11.98
CA SER A 573 25.88 -5.81 13.22
C SER A 573 26.38 -5.12 14.49
N GLY A 574 27.55 -4.47 14.44
CA GLY A 574 28.09 -3.64 15.52
C GLY A 574 27.61 -2.19 15.49
N GLY A 575 26.66 -1.86 14.61
CA GLY A 575 26.27 -0.48 14.30
C GLY A 575 27.13 0.12 13.18
N LYS A 576 26.54 0.95 12.32
CA LYS A 576 27.27 1.65 11.26
C LYS A 576 28.24 2.69 11.85
N ALA A 577 29.52 2.55 11.54
CA ALA A 577 30.57 3.43 12.08
C ALA A 577 30.61 4.82 11.41
N SER A 578 30.28 4.91 10.12
CA SER A 578 30.39 6.15 9.35
C SER A 578 29.13 7.02 9.43
N MET A 579 29.30 8.32 9.17
CA MET A 579 28.19 9.24 8.97
C MET A 579 27.33 8.83 7.77
N PRO A 580 26.02 9.10 7.77
CA PRO A 580 25.19 8.96 6.57
C PRO A 580 25.71 9.88 5.46
N LYS A 581 25.63 9.43 4.21
CA LYS A 581 25.91 10.26 3.04
C LYS A 581 24.87 11.36 2.95
N ASP A 582 25.28 12.61 2.78
CA ASP A 582 24.35 13.74 2.63
C ASP A 582 24.01 13.99 1.14
N LEU A 583 23.06 13.21 0.62
CA LEU A 583 22.59 13.34 -0.76
C LEU A 583 21.99 14.72 -1.05
N ALA A 584 21.31 15.30 -0.05
CA ALA A 584 20.66 16.59 -0.21
C ALA A 584 21.70 17.70 -0.39
N HIS A 585 22.74 17.72 0.45
CA HIS A 585 23.84 18.67 0.31
C HIS A 585 24.55 18.51 -1.03
N MET A 586 24.85 17.29 -1.46
CA MET A 586 25.47 17.03 -2.77
C MET A 586 24.61 17.59 -3.91
N ALA A 587 23.30 17.37 -3.90
CA ALA A 587 22.40 17.89 -4.93
C ALA A 587 22.32 19.43 -4.95
N ILE A 588 22.41 20.10 -3.78
CA ILE A 588 22.41 21.57 -3.69
C ILE A 588 23.61 22.19 -4.42
N THR A 589 24.76 21.49 -4.45
CA THR A 589 25.99 22.03 -5.07
C THR A 589 25.87 22.32 -6.58
N TYR A 590 24.86 21.75 -7.25
CA TYR A 590 24.57 22.07 -8.65
C TYR A 590 23.91 23.44 -8.84
N GLU A 591 23.34 24.03 -7.79
CA GLU A 591 22.65 25.33 -7.75
C GLU A 591 21.41 25.47 -8.65
N ASN A 592 21.24 24.62 -9.67
CA ASN A 592 20.09 24.58 -10.58
C ASN A 592 19.11 23.41 -10.29
N VAL A 593 19.28 22.72 -9.17
CA VAL A 593 18.42 21.61 -8.74
C VAL A 593 17.53 22.09 -7.59
N TYR A 594 16.21 21.88 -7.68
CA TYR A 594 15.34 22.05 -6.53
C TYR A 594 15.52 20.88 -5.56
N VAL A 595 15.87 21.14 -4.30
CA VAL A 595 16.16 20.09 -3.30
C VAL A 595 15.29 20.28 -2.07
N ALA A 596 14.63 19.22 -1.61
CA ALA A 596 13.86 19.29 -0.37
C ALA A 596 13.97 18.02 0.48
N LYS A 597 14.02 18.18 1.80
CA LYS A 597 13.83 17.10 2.77
C LYS A 597 12.49 17.26 3.45
N VAL A 598 11.68 16.19 3.43
CA VAL A 598 10.31 16.20 3.97
C VAL A 598 10.08 15.09 4.99
N SER A 599 9.10 15.31 5.85
CA SER A 599 8.51 14.30 6.72
C SER A 599 7.03 14.61 6.89
N MET A 600 6.17 13.70 6.41
CA MET A 600 4.72 13.86 6.50
C MET A 600 4.24 13.85 7.95
N GLY A 601 4.80 12.98 8.79
CA GLY A 601 4.43 12.87 10.21
C GLY A 601 4.81 14.10 11.04
N ALA A 602 5.89 14.79 10.65
CA ALA A 602 6.33 16.03 11.27
C ALA A 602 5.60 17.26 10.74
N ASN A 603 5.50 17.43 9.42
CA ASN A 603 4.90 18.61 8.80
C ASN A 603 4.25 18.29 7.44
N GLU A 604 2.98 17.86 7.49
CA GLU A 604 2.16 17.57 6.30
C GLU A 604 1.98 18.79 5.37
N LYS A 605 1.95 20.01 5.93
CA LYS A 605 1.79 21.24 5.14
C LYS A 605 3.06 21.57 4.34
N ALA A 606 4.22 21.49 4.98
CA ALA A 606 5.50 21.66 4.30
C ALA A 606 5.71 20.57 3.24
N THR A 607 5.32 19.32 3.55
CA THR A 607 5.35 18.21 2.59
C THR A 607 4.50 18.53 1.34
N LEU A 608 3.25 18.98 1.51
CA LEU A 608 2.42 19.37 0.38
C LEU A 608 3.03 20.50 -0.45
N LYS A 609 3.53 21.54 0.22
CA LYS A 609 4.19 22.68 -0.43
C LYS A 609 5.39 22.22 -1.27
N VAL A 610 6.21 21.30 -0.75
CA VAL A 610 7.33 20.73 -1.48
C VAL A 610 6.90 20.03 -2.77
N PHE A 611 5.85 19.22 -2.72
CA PHE A 611 5.36 18.52 -3.92
C PHE A 611 4.87 19.51 -4.99
N MET A 612 4.18 20.57 -4.58
CA MET A 612 3.71 21.62 -5.50
C MET A 612 4.87 22.44 -6.08
N GLU A 613 5.84 22.83 -5.26
CA GLU A 613 7.01 23.60 -5.72
C GLU A 613 7.93 22.78 -6.63
N ALA A 614 8.21 21.53 -6.27
CA ALA A 614 9.05 20.62 -7.05
C ALA A 614 8.47 20.38 -8.46
N GLU A 615 7.17 20.10 -8.56
CA GLU A 615 6.53 19.79 -9.85
C GLU A 615 6.38 21.04 -10.74
N ALA A 616 6.25 22.22 -10.13
CA ALA A 616 6.20 23.50 -10.83
C ALA A 616 7.60 24.06 -11.18
N TYR A 617 8.67 23.42 -10.72
CA TYR A 617 10.04 23.79 -11.10
C TYR A 617 10.35 23.25 -12.50
N GLU A 618 10.74 24.15 -13.42
CA GLU A 618 11.09 23.78 -14.80
C GLU A 618 12.56 23.36 -14.88
N GLY A 619 12.88 22.26 -14.20
CA GLY A 619 14.23 21.72 -14.07
C GLY A 619 14.23 20.46 -13.23
N VAL A 620 15.40 20.04 -12.73
CA VAL A 620 15.47 18.83 -11.91
C VAL A 620 15.04 19.15 -10.49
N SER A 621 14.11 18.35 -9.97
CA SER A 621 13.66 18.42 -8.57
C SER A 621 13.99 17.11 -7.86
N ILE A 622 14.47 17.17 -6.62
CA ILE A 622 14.66 16.00 -5.75
C ILE A 622 14.01 16.22 -4.39
N ILE A 623 13.12 15.31 -4.03
CA ILE A 623 12.42 15.23 -2.74
C ILE A 623 12.94 14.00 -2.01
N ILE A 624 13.55 14.21 -0.85
CA ILE A 624 14.01 13.13 0.03
C ILE A 624 13.03 13.04 1.20
N ALA A 625 12.19 12.01 1.19
CA ALA A 625 11.11 11.82 2.14
C ALA A 625 11.50 10.80 3.20
N TYR A 626 11.42 11.17 4.48
CA TYR A 626 11.61 10.21 5.56
C TYR A 626 10.47 9.19 5.55
N SER A 627 10.81 7.93 5.33
CA SER A 627 9.87 6.82 5.18
C SER A 627 10.15 5.77 6.25
N HIS A 628 9.39 5.82 7.34
CA HIS A 628 9.54 4.82 8.39
C HIS A 628 9.22 3.39 7.90
N CYS A 629 9.87 2.40 8.53
CA CYS A 629 9.83 1.01 8.08
C CYS A 629 9.81 0.02 9.26
N ILE A 630 9.26 -1.17 9.03
CA ILE A 630 9.30 -2.30 9.98
C ILE A 630 10.73 -2.66 10.39
N ALA A 631 11.72 -2.39 9.52
CA ALA A 631 13.14 -2.63 9.80
C ALA A 631 13.68 -1.76 10.95
N HIS A 632 12.99 -0.66 11.30
CA HIS A 632 13.36 0.21 12.41
C HIS A 632 12.99 -0.39 13.78
N GLY A 633 12.20 -1.47 13.81
CA GLY A 633 12.02 -2.29 15.02
C GLY A 633 11.04 -1.74 16.06
N TYR A 634 10.12 -0.86 15.67
CA TYR A 634 9.06 -0.34 16.54
C TYR A 634 7.65 -0.63 15.97
N ASP A 635 6.61 -0.40 16.77
CA ASP A 635 5.23 -0.60 16.33
C ASP A 635 4.82 0.47 15.28
N MET A 636 4.54 0.01 14.06
CA MET A 636 4.20 0.85 12.92
C MET A 636 2.97 1.74 13.13
N ARG A 637 2.11 1.46 14.13
CA ARG A 637 1.02 2.37 14.50
C ARG A 637 1.51 3.76 14.93
N TYR A 638 2.75 3.85 15.45
CA TYR A 638 3.39 5.10 15.86
C TYR A 638 4.31 5.66 14.76
N GLY A 639 4.17 5.20 13.53
CA GLY A 639 4.99 5.58 12.39
C GLY A 639 5.14 7.08 12.19
N MET A 640 4.01 7.81 12.16
CA MET A 640 3.98 9.26 11.98
C MET A 640 4.57 10.03 13.17
N GLU A 641 4.29 9.58 14.39
CA GLU A 641 4.90 10.11 15.61
C GLU A 641 6.44 9.95 15.60
N GLN A 642 6.94 8.81 15.13
CA GLN A 642 8.38 8.57 15.03
C GLN A 642 9.04 9.48 13.99
N GLN A 643 8.36 9.78 12.88
CA GLN A 643 8.90 10.79 11.96
C GLN A 643 8.97 12.18 12.62
N ARG A 644 7.95 12.55 13.38
CA ARG A 644 7.95 13.81 14.15
C ARG A 644 9.11 13.84 15.14
N LYS A 645 9.32 12.79 15.92
CA LYS A 645 10.46 12.65 16.84
C LYS A 645 11.81 12.74 16.13
N ALA A 646 11.95 12.15 14.94
CA ALA A 646 13.17 12.25 14.15
C ALA A 646 13.47 13.70 13.72
N VAL A 647 12.44 14.48 13.41
CA VAL A 647 12.58 15.91 13.08
C VAL A 647 12.83 16.75 14.34
N ASP A 648 12.05 16.55 15.40
CA ASP A 648 12.14 17.28 16.68
C ASP A 648 13.52 17.10 17.34
N SER A 649 14.14 15.93 17.18
CA SER A 649 15.49 15.63 17.68
C SER A 649 16.62 16.21 16.81
N GLY A 650 16.31 16.78 15.65
CA GLY A 650 17.30 17.27 14.68
C GLY A 650 17.96 16.19 13.83
N LEU A 651 17.60 14.90 14.00
CA LEU A 651 18.11 13.80 13.19
C LEU A 651 17.72 13.94 11.71
N TRP A 652 16.54 14.50 11.45
CA TRP A 652 16.01 14.73 10.12
C TRP A 652 15.60 16.20 9.91
N PRO A 653 16.48 17.08 9.41
CA PRO A 653 16.10 18.47 9.15
C PRO A 653 15.11 18.57 7.99
N LEU A 654 14.13 19.48 8.12
CA LEU A 654 13.19 19.83 7.05
C LEU A 654 13.60 21.15 6.42
N PHE A 655 13.85 21.13 5.12
CA PHE A 655 14.24 22.30 4.36
C PHE A 655 13.89 22.18 2.89
N ARG A 656 13.95 23.32 2.21
CA ARG A 656 13.83 23.47 0.76
C ARG A 656 14.94 24.37 0.25
N PHE A 657 15.55 23.98 -0.86
CA PHE A 657 16.43 24.80 -1.67
C PHE A 657 15.73 25.03 -3.01
N ASN A 658 15.39 26.29 -3.31
CA ASN A 658 14.71 26.68 -4.54
C ASN A 658 15.62 27.56 -5.41
N PRO A 659 16.17 27.01 -6.52
CA PRO A 659 17.03 27.75 -7.45
C PRO A 659 16.43 29.03 -8.01
N LYS A 660 15.09 29.13 -8.12
CA LYS A 660 14.42 30.33 -8.64
C LYS A 660 14.70 31.58 -7.80
N ASN A 661 15.16 31.41 -6.56
CA ASN A 661 15.48 32.50 -5.65
C ASN A 661 16.95 32.96 -5.75
N ILE A 662 17.82 32.25 -6.48
CA ILE A 662 19.21 32.68 -6.67
C ILE A 662 19.23 34.01 -7.43
N GLY A 663 20.01 34.97 -6.93
CA GLY A 663 20.06 36.33 -7.49
C GLY A 663 18.83 37.19 -7.17
N THR A 664 17.91 36.71 -6.33
CA THR A 664 16.79 37.50 -5.79
C THR A 664 17.04 37.89 -4.34
N ASP A 665 16.20 38.76 -3.77
CA ASP A 665 16.25 39.12 -2.34
C ASP A 665 15.80 37.99 -1.41
N THR A 666 15.25 36.89 -1.95
CA THR A 666 14.83 35.73 -1.19
C THR A 666 15.97 34.71 -1.11
N ASN A 667 16.28 34.20 0.09
CA ASN A 667 17.28 33.14 0.23
C ASN A 667 16.78 31.85 -0.47
N PRO A 668 17.57 31.21 -1.34
CA PRO A 668 17.18 29.94 -1.95
C PRO A 668 16.99 28.82 -0.94
N LEU A 669 17.72 28.82 0.18
CA LEU A 669 17.57 27.86 1.25
C LEU A 669 16.58 28.35 2.33
N THR A 670 15.50 27.60 2.53
CA THR A 670 14.52 27.81 3.60
C THR A 670 14.49 26.61 4.54
N LEU A 671 14.67 26.84 5.84
CA LEU A 671 14.42 25.84 6.87
C LEU A 671 12.92 25.84 7.24
N ASP A 672 12.24 24.73 7.00
CA ASP A 672 10.80 24.57 7.27
C ASP A 672 10.53 24.05 8.70
N TYR A 673 11.58 23.72 9.44
CA TYR A 673 11.53 23.33 10.84
C TYR A 673 12.73 23.91 11.60
N LYS A 674 12.47 24.62 12.70
CA LYS A 674 13.51 25.30 13.51
C LYS A 674 13.65 24.73 14.93
N GLY A 675 13.00 23.60 15.23
CA GLY A 675 12.85 23.06 16.58
C GLY A 675 11.47 23.37 17.18
N ALA A 676 11.06 22.56 18.16
CA ALA A 676 9.88 22.76 19.00
C ALA A 676 10.15 23.76 20.12
#